data_AF-A0A6A5DRU6-F1
#
_entry.id   AF-A0A6A5DRU6-F1
#
_cell.length_a   1.000
_cell.length_b   1.000
_cell.length_c   1.000
_cell.angle_alpha   90.00
_cell.angle_beta   90.00
_cell.angle_gamma   90.00
#
_symmetry.space_group_name_H-M   'P 1'
#
loop_
_entity.id
_entity.type
_entity.pdbx_description
1 polymer ?
#
loop_
_entity_poly.entity_id
_entity_poly.type
_entity_poly.pdbx_seq_one_letter_code
_entity_poly.pdbx_strand_id
1 'polypeptide(L)'
;MDFFCYLIVMSSRVLRKLKKDSENSLDDNNNFSDNDDPITGGSVFSEFSNCFPSQLITIPSSDDNPQDHCESFKSKKRRKKKNKQKDKTGITYQLGNIKLPNDPGIADQNKQVIDLLKVNIKMLDHVGELSRLFGSEVIGGSETYLRRKRSRVKRGMLVSIKSTWPPTVRIGLSMEPLGCGSYTFVHSKEYQNIQRSFYNALESMNPNNLSSILYENPYHIDSLLQLSEIMMHQEDTTVGTDLLERALHAFQSAFHPSFNPFNGSCRLDFKRQVNRGLFVALFRYILKISERGCHRSALEYCKLLLSLDYEDDPLTVLLMIDRYAIYSRQYSFLIDLYDSLNGSRNLYLLPNFGLSIPLARKLIGEDPEKCDKNKMSVDESLQDALVMFPGFVSRLLKHTSIGGITNLEKSILFGREVLLSESDSLGCLLSLYVARMHPLWSSPNVLPWLEKNIATVLNLVEPKQLHLSESNTIDPRLSEYSKRRKTLYPVFPPKILRHLILSEVSEAPPILPRNLTSSPIYTFDPLPPRSSINIYDPEEERRRVRETMAGSGFLNGLLSSFLPSSSINAELALRGPSGTPTVNETASGSIGGIVRSAAETFSATLRQVLDMIDIRTVGLEYEDNNHNNSSDEAP
;
A
#
# COMPACT_ATOMS: atom_id res chain seq x y z
N MET A 1 -23.79 -17.18 -17.34
CA MET A 1 -22.33 -16.89 -17.30
C MET A 1 -22.01 -15.69 -16.41
N ASP A 2 -22.66 -14.52 -16.54
CA ASP A 2 -22.24 -13.31 -15.80
C ASP A 2 -22.33 -13.36 -14.26
N PHE A 3 -23.23 -14.18 -13.70
CA PHE A 3 -23.39 -14.34 -12.25
C PHE A 3 -22.24 -15.08 -11.56
N PHE A 4 -21.55 -16.02 -12.23
CA PHE A 4 -20.67 -16.97 -11.54
C PHE A 4 -19.36 -16.33 -11.04
N CYS A 5 -18.75 -15.42 -11.81
CA CYS A 5 -17.57 -14.68 -11.34
C CYS A 5 -17.89 -13.69 -10.21
N TYR A 6 -19.13 -13.18 -10.14
CA TYR A 6 -19.58 -12.28 -9.06
C TYR A 6 -19.93 -13.03 -7.78
N LEU A 7 -20.45 -14.26 -7.86
CA LEU A 7 -20.87 -15.03 -6.69
C LEU A 7 -19.72 -15.45 -5.76
N ILE A 8 -18.50 -15.59 -6.30
CA ILE A 8 -17.35 -16.15 -5.57
C ILE A 8 -16.84 -15.20 -4.46
N VAL A 9 -17.32 -13.94 -4.41
CA VAL A 9 -16.90 -12.93 -3.42
C VAL A 9 -18.11 -12.29 -2.69
N MET A 10 -19.12 -13.07 -2.30
CA MET A 10 -20.28 -12.56 -1.53
C MET A 10 -20.63 -13.33 -0.26
N SER A 11 -21.06 -12.58 0.77
CA SER A 11 -21.43 -13.09 2.10
C SER A 11 -22.63 -14.05 2.10
N SER A 12 -22.60 -15.03 3.01
CA SER A 12 -23.48 -16.21 3.13
C SER A 12 -24.98 -15.94 3.32
N ARG A 13 -25.41 -14.68 3.41
CA ARG A 13 -26.82 -14.29 3.55
C ARG A 13 -27.56 -14.20 2.20
N VAL A 14 -26.87 -13.91 1.09
CA VAL A 14 -27.48 -13.78 -0.25
C VAL A 14 -27.75 -15.14 -0.89
N LEU A 15 -26.82 -16.09 -0.72
CA LEU A 15 -26.85 -17.45 -1.29
C LEU A 15 -28.13 -18.25 -0.97
N ARG A 16 -28.77 -18.00 0.17
CA ARG A 16 -29.98 -18.74 0.59
C ARG A 16 -31.23 -18.42 -0.23
N LYS A 17 -31.23 -17.36 -1.03
CA LYS A 17 -32.42 -16.94 -1.81
C LYS A 17 -32.38 -17.33 -3.29
N LEU A 18 -31.24 -17.84 -3.79
CA LEU A 18 -31.05 -18.24 -5.19
C LEU A 18 -31.11 -19.76 -5.41
N LYS A 19 -31.10 -20.57 -4.34
CA LYS A 19 -31.05 -22.04 -4.41
C LYS A 19 -32.44 -22.72 -4.51
N LYS A 20 -33.40 -22.10 -5.21
CA LYS A 20 -34.77 -22.64 -5.31
C LYS A 20 -35.28 -22.90 -6.73
N ASP A 21 -34.71 -22.27 -7.75
CA ASP A 21 -35.36 -22.14 -9.06
C ASP A 21 -34.53 -22.67 -10.26
N SER A 22 -33.68 -23.69 -10.07
CA SER A 22 -32.99 -24.34 -11.21
C SER A 22 -32.58 -25.80 -10.96
N GLU A 23 -33.48 -26.73 -11.30
CA GLU A 23 -33.16 -28.13 -11.66
C GLU A 23 -33.62 -28.38 -13.11
N ASN A 24 -33.05 -29.42 -13.76
CA ASN A 24 -33.18 -29.80 -15.18
C ASN A 24 -32.32 -28.95 -16.16
N SER A 25 -31.64 -29.50 -17.18
CA SER A 25 -31.50 -30.90 -17.66
C SER A 25 -30.16 -31.16 -18.39
N LEU A 26 -29.94 -32.40 -18.85
CA LEU A 26 -28.67 -33.06 -19.21
C LEU A 26 -28.23 -33.01 -20.71
N ASP A 27 -27.03 -33.58 -20.98
CA ASP A 27 -26.52 -34.24 -22.22
C ASP A 27 -26.14 -33.36 -23.46
N ASP A 28 -25.18 -33.69 -24.36
CA ASP A 28 -24.25 -34.83 -24.45
C ASP A 28 -22.96 -34.62 -25.30
N ASN A 29 -21.90 -35.38 -24.97
CA ASN A 29 -20.87 -36.10 -25.77
C ASN A 29 -19.96 -35.54 -26.95
N ASN A 30 -18.68 -36.02 -26.88
CA ASN A 30 -17.74 -36.52 -27.93
C ASN A 30 -16.58 -35.70 -28.59
N ASN A 31 -15.35 -36.01 -28.10
CA ASN A 31 -14.10 -36.43 -28.79
C ASN A 31 -13.70 -35.97 -30.21
N PHE A 32 -12.43 -35.57 -30.39
CA PHE A 32 -11.42 -36.25 -31.26
C PHE A 32 -9.96 -35.80 -30.95
N SER A 33 -8.95 -36.50 -31.48
CA SER A 33 -7.54 -36.51 -31.04
C SER A 33 -6.49 -35.99 -32.06
N ASP A 34 -5.27 -35.82 -31.53
CA ASP A 34 -3.92 -36.06 -32.13
C ASP A 34 -2.96 -34.86 -32.41
N ASN A 35 -1.84 -34.88 -31.64
CA ASN A 35 -0.39 -34.86 -31.99
C ASN A 35 0.09 -33.99 -33.21
N ASP A 36 1.18 -33.21 -33.18
CA ASP A 36 2.57 -33.55 -32.77
C ASP A 36 3.49 -32.31 -32.55
N ASP A 37 4.56 -32.53 -31.77
CA ASP A 37 5.90 -31.90 -31.66
C ASP A 37 6.20 -30.37 -31.52
N PRO A 38 7.24 -29.98 -30.73
CA PRO A 38 7.49 -28.58 -30.35
C PRO A 38 8.67 -27.90 -31.07
N ILE A 39 8.56 -26.58 -31.27
CA ILE A 39 9.67 -25.67 -31.65
C ILE A 39 10.06 -24.85 -30.42
N THR A 40 11.36 -24.68 -30.18
CA THR A 40 11.91 -23.99 -29.00
C THR A 40 11.77 -22.46 -29.06
N GLY A 41 10.81 -21.91 -28.31
CA GLY A 41 10.63 -20.46 -28.12
C GLY A 41 11.64 -19.83 -27.15
N GLY A 42 12.02 -18.57 -27.42
CA GLY A 42 12.88 -17.76 -26.56
C GLY A 42 12.14 -17.19 -25.34
N SER A 43 12.88 -16.82 -24.29
CA SER A 43 12.30 -16.26 -23.06
C SER A 43 12.21 -14.75 -23.07
N VAL A 44 11.08 -14.21 -22.61
CA VAL A 44 10.85 -12.76 -22.45
C VAL A 44 11.90 -12.14 -21.51
N PHE A 45 12.34 -12.87 -20.48
CA PHE A 45 13.40 -12.41 -19.57
C PHE A 45 14.78 -12.30 -20.25
N SER A 46 14.99 -13.00 -21.39
CA SER A 46 16.22 -12.97 -22.18
C SER A 46 16.20 -11.92 -23.31
N GLU A 47 15.04 -11.65 -23.91
CA GLU A 47 14.88 -10.62 -24.96
C GLU A 47 15.35 -9.23 -24.49
N PHE A 48 14.96 -8.84 -23.26
CA PHE A 48 15.38 -7.57 -22.65
C PHE A 48 16.83 -7.57 -22.13
N SER A 49 17.54 -8.70 -22.17
CA SER A 49 18.95 -8.77 -21.74
C SER A 49 19.93 -8.32 -22.83
N ASN A 50 19.52 -8.33 -24.10
CA ASN A 50 20.41 -8.08 -25.25
C ASN A 50 20.55 -6.59 -25.64
N CYS A 51 19.92 -5.66 -24.94
CA CYS A 51 19.99 -4.21 -25.22
C CYS A 51 21.28 -3.51 -24.72
N PHE A 52 22.35 -4.25 -24.40
CA PHE A 52 23.62 -3.70 -23.93
C PHE A 52 24.81 -4.17 -24.78
N PRO A 53 25.43 -3.28 -25.59
CA PRO A 53 26.66 -3.62 -26.32
C PRO A 53 27.82 -3.87 -25.36
N SER A 54 28.34 -5.09 -25.36
CA SER A 54 29.61 -5.41 -24.71
C SER A 54 30.76 -4.83 -25.52
N GLN A 55 31.24 -3.63 -25.17
CA GLN A 55 32.47 -3.06 -25.73
C GLN A 55 33.47 -2.70 -24.62
N LEU A 56 34.63 -3.35 -24.65
CA LEU A 56 35.81 -2.90 -23.92
C LEU A 56 36.26 -1.56 -24.51
N ILE A 57 36.48 -0.56 -23.66
CA ILE A 57 37.15 0.68 -24.06
C ILE A 57 38.38 0.88 -23.17
N THR A 58 39.54 0.85 -23.83
CA THR A 58 40.86 1.16 -23.28
C THR A 58 40.95 2.64 -22.90
N ILE A 59 41.64 2.96 -21.80
CA ILE A 59 41.83 4.34 -21.34
C ILE A 59 43.08 4.95 -22.00
N PRO A 60 42.98 6.10 -22.71
CA PRO A 60 44.07 7.04 -22.91
C PRO A 60 44.02 8.18 -21.88
N SER A 61 45.16 8.83 -21.66
CA SER A 61 45.37 9.88 -20.66
C SER A 61 45.19 11.30 -21.20
N SER A 62 45.41 12.25 -20.30
CA SER A 62 45.86 13.65 -20.50
C SER A 62 44.82 14.67 -20.98
N ASP A 63 44.52 15.59 -20.06
CA ASP A 63 44.60 17.06 -20.19
C ASP A 63 43.80 17.77 -21.29
N ASP A 64 42.87 18.65 -20.88
CA ASP A 64 43.16 20.09 -20.98
C ASP A 64 42.29 20.96 -20.04
N ASN A 65 42.81 22.15 -19.71
CA ASN A 65 42.25 23.10 -18.74
C ASN A 65 41.07 23.94 -19.32
N PRO A 66 40.28 24.59 -18.46
CA PRO A 66 40.32 26.06 -18.49
C PRO A 66 40.44 26.74 -17.12
N GLN A 67 41.43 27.63 -17.06
CA GLN A 67 41.49 28.83 -16.22
C GLN A 67 40.34 29.81 -16.58
N ASP A 68 39.90 30.79 -15.78
CA ASP A 68 40.62 31.61 -14.78
C ASP A 68 39.71 32.20 -13.66
N HIS A 69 40.36 32.53 -12.52
CA HIS A 69 40.16 33.64 -11.54
C HIS A 69 38.75 34.24 -11.22
N CYS A 70 38.38 34.59 -9.98
CA CYS A 70 39.07 34.69 -8.67
C CYS A 70 38.02 34.78 -7.50
N GLU A 71 38.29 34.94 -6.18
CA GLU A 71 39.51 35.19 -5.37
C GLU A 71 39.37 34.62 -3.91
N SER A 72 40.34 34.99 -3.07
CA SER A 72 40.46 35.07 -1.59
C SER A 72 39.23 34.85 -0.66
N PHE A 73 39.36 34.26 0.54
CA PHE A 73 40.42 34.41 1.55
C PHE A 73 40.81 33.11 2.34
N LYS A 74 41.87 33.24 3.16
CA LYS A 74 42.67 32.19 3.84
C LYS A 74 41.92 31.53 5.04
N SER A 75 42.16 30.26 5.39
CA SER A 75 43.27 29.88 6.30
C SER A 75 43.49 28.35 6.47
N LYS A 76 44.68 27.94 6.95
CA LYS A 76 45.16 26.54 7.02
C LYS A 76 44.95 25.90 8.40
N LYS A 77 44.58 24.60 8.48
CA LYS A 77 45.15 23.68 9.51
C LYS A 77 45.07 22.17 9.19
N ARG A 78 46.26 21.60 8.93
CA ARG A 78 46.81 20.26 9.29
C ARG A 78 45.95 18.99 9.09
N ARG A 79 46.45 18.13 8.19
CA ARG A 79 46.14 16.69 8.04
C ARG A 79 46.29 15.92 9.37
N LYS A 80 45.45 14.91 9.61
CA LYS A 80 45.86 13.67 10.32
C LYS A 80 45.22 12.45 9.66
N LYS A 81 46.05 11.48 9.28
CA LYS A 81 45.72 10.28 8.50
C LYS A 81 45.34 9.15 9.45
N LYS A 82 44.18 8.51 9.29
CA LYS A 82 43.87 7.18 9.87
C LYS A 82 43.04 6.36 8.88
N ASN A 83 43.43 5.11 8.68
CA ASN A 83 42.76 4.16 7.79
C ASN A 83 41.39 3.75 8.34
N LYS A 84 40.41 3.52 7.47
CA LYS A 84 39.54 2.34 7.59
C LYS A 84 38.91 1.91 6.25
N GLN A 85 38.91 0.59 6.08
CA GLN A 85 38.14 -0.29 5.19
C GLN A 85 37.47 0.27 3.91
N LYS A 86 37.84 -0.36 2.77
CA LYS A 86 36.94 -0.54 1.62
C LYS A 86 35.76 -1.41 2.07
N ASP A 87 34.54 -0.86 2.02
CA ASP A 87 33.33 -1.69 1.94
C ASP A 87 32.77 -1.69 0.52
N LYS A 88 32.24 -2.85 0.12
CA LYS A 88 31.74 -3.10 -1.23
C LYS A 88 30.34 -2.52 -1.38
N THR A 89 30.17 -1.49 -2.19
CA THR A 89 28.84 -0.98 -2.57
C THR A 89 28.14 -1.97 -3.50
N GLY A 90 27.18 -2.70 -2.94
CA GLY A 90 26.27 -3.58 -3.70
C GLY A 90 25.29 -2.81 -4.58
N ILE A 91 24.74 -3.50 -5.56
CA ILE A 91 23.85 -2.95 -6.59
C ILE A 91 22.45 -2.75 -6.00
N THR A 92 22.16 -1.57 -5.46
CA THR A 92 20.83 -1.20 -4.94
C THR A 92 20.04 -0.30 -5.90
N TYR A 93 20.63 0.10 -7.03
CA TYR A 93 20.11 1.16 -7.89
C TYR A 93 19.21 0.70 -9.05
N GLN A 94 19.03 -0.61 -9.30
CA GLN A 94 18.22 -1.10 -10.42
C GLN A 94 16.68 -1.01 -10.23
N LEU A 95 16.22 -0.50 -9.07
CA LEU A 95 14.82 -0.11 -8.82
C LEU A 95 14.64 1.41 -8.65
N GLY A 96 15.70 2.21 -8.86
CA GLY A 96 15.67 3.67 -8.82
C GLY A 96 15.83 4.26 -10.22
N ASN A 97 14.85 5.04 -10.66
CA ASN A 97 14.75 5.62 -12.00
C ASN A 97 16.08 6.20 -12.53
N ILE A 98 16.64 5.60 -13.58
CA ILE A 98 17.72 6.19 -14.38
C ILE A 98 17.05 7.09 -15.44
N LYS A 99 17.27 8.41 -15.38
CA LYS A 99 16.92 9.31 -16.48
C LYS A 99 18.03 9.28 -17.53
N LEU A 100 17.69 8.86 -18.75
CA LEU A 100 18.51 9.02 -19.95
C LEU A 100 18.06 10.28 -20.71
N PRO A 101 18.93 10.91 -21.52
CA PRO A 101 18.63 12.18 -22.17
C PRO A 101 17.56 12.05 -23.27
N ASN A 102 16.89 13.18 -23.56
CA ASN A 102 15.72 13.26 -24.44
C ASN A 102 15.97 12.72 -25.86
N ASP A 103 15.48 11.51 -26.13
CA ASP A 103 15.35 10.93 -27.46
C ASP A 103 13.89 11.13 -27.95
N PRO A 104 13.62 11.57 -29.19
CA PRO A 104 12.25 11.75 -29.71
C PRO A 104 11.31 10.54 -29.49
N GLY A 105 11.81 9.30 -29.48
CA GLY A 105 10.98 8.11 -29.20
C GLY A 105 10.32 8.09 -27.81
N ILE A 106 10.90 8.79 -26.83
CA ILE A 106 10.38 8.89 -25.46
C ILE A 106 9.11 9.77 -25.42
N ALA A 107 8.98 10.74 -26.32
CA ALA A 107 7.81 11.63 -26.35
C ALA A 107 6.54 10.89 -26.77
N ASP A 108 6.62 10.00 -27.78
CA ASP A 108 5.49 9.21 -28.26
C ASP A 108 5.08 8.12 -27.24
N GLN A 109 6.04 7.45 -26.60
CA GLN A 109 5.74 6.51 -25.50
C GLN A 109 5.02 7.20 -24.33
N ASN A 110 5.48 8.38 -23.91
CA ASN A 110 4.80 9.16 -22.86
C ASN A 110 3.37 9.54 -23.26
N LYS A 111 3.13 9.87 -24.53
CA LYS A 111 1.79 10.18 -25.05
C LYS A 111 0.88 8.95 -25.03
N GLN A 112 1.37 7.77 -25.44
CA GLN A 112 0.63 6.51 -25.37
C GLN A 112 0.24 6.15 -23.93
N VAL A 113 1.17 6.29 -22.97
CA VAL A 113 0.87 6.07 -21.54
C VAL A 113 -0.17 7.06 -21.02
N ILE A 114 -0.08 8.34 -21.38
CA ILE A 114 -1.10 9.35 -21.02
C ILE A 114 -2.48 8.97 -21.58
N ASP A 115 -2.54 8.48 -22.82
CA ASP A 115 -3.79 8.06 -23.46
C ASP A 115 -4.41 6.82 -22.79
N LEU A 116 -3.58 5.84 -22.37
CA LEU A 116 -4.04 4.66 -21.60
C LEU A 116 -4.55 5.04 -20.19
N LEU A 117 -3.93 6.03 -19.54
CA LEU A 117 -4.32 6.50 -18.21
C LEU A 117 -5.51 7.47 -18.22
N LYS A 118 -6.14 7.74 -19.36
CA LYS A 118 -7.40 8.50 -19.43
C LYS A 118 -8.52 7.77 -18.69
N VAL A 119 -9.22 8.53 -17.86
CA VAL A 119 -10.23 8.03 -16.93
C VAL A 119 -11.62 8.17 -17.53
N ASN A 120 -12.35 7.06 -17.62
CA ASN A 120 -13.74 7.09 -18.09
C ASN A 120 -14.68 7.51 -16.95
N ILE A 121 -15.03 8.80 -16.92
CA ILE A 121 -15.88 9.43 -15.88
C ILE A 121 -17.23 8.70 -15.69
N LYS A 122 -17.80 8.08 -16.75
CA LYS A 122 -19.05 7.30 -16.64
C LYS A 122 -18.88 5.99 -15.85
N MET A 123 -17.65 5.46 -15.83
CA MET A 123 -17.27 4.20 -15.19
C MET A 123 -16.72 4.41 -13.77
N LEU A 124 -16.39 5.64 -13.38
CA LEU A 124 -15.95 6.03 -12.02
C LEU A 124 -17.05 5.86 -10.94
N ASP A 125 -18.31 5.79 -11.37
CA ASP A 125 -19.49 5.74 -10.50
C ASP A 125 -19.84 4.32 -10.08
N HIS A 126 -19.41 3.95 -8.87
CA HIS A 126 -19.59 2.62 -8.30
C HIS A 126 -21.09 2.27 -8.10
N VAL A 127 -21.96 3.24 -7.79
CA VAL A 127 -23.40 3.01 -7.68
C VAL A 127 -24.01 2.74 -9.05
N GLY A 128 -23.54 3.46 -10.06
CA GLY A 128 -23.84 3.19 -11.47
C GLY A 128 -23.30 1.84 -11.94
N GLU A 129 -22.16 1.37 -11.44
CA GLU A 129 -21.64 0.03 -11.70
C GLU A 129 -22.52 -1.06 -11.10
N LEU A 130 -22.79 -0.99 -9.79
CA LEU A 130 -23.74 -1.89 -9.13
C LEU A 130 -25.06 -1.95 -9.90
N SER A 131 -25.59 -0.80 -10.34
CA SER A 131 -26.87 -0.72 -11.07
C SER A 131 -26.83 -1.43 -12.43
N ARG A 132 -25.66 -1.54 -13.07
CA ARG A 132 -25.46 -2.32 -14.30
C ARG A 132 -25.33 -3.83 -14.02
N LEU A 133 -24.81 -4.20 -12.85
CA LEU A 133 -24.53 -5.59 -12.46
C LEU A 133 -25.76 -6.31 -11.90
N PHE A 134 -26.54 -5.64 -11.04
CA PHE A 134 -27.66 -6.24 -10.31
C PHE A 134 -29.03 -5.66 -10.72
N GLY A 135 -29.05 -4.70 -11.66
CA GLY A 135 -30.25 -3.95 -12.03
C GLY A 135 -30.58 -2.84 -11.02
N SER A 136 -31.21 -1.76 -11.50
CA SER A 136 -31.51 -0.58 -10.67
C SER A 136 -32.49 -0.82 -9.53
N GLU A 137 -33.29 -1.89 -9.60
CA GLU A 137 -34.32 -2.21 -8.61
C GLU A 137 -33.71 -2.75 -7.31
N VAL A 138 -32.69 -3.61 -7.42
CA VAL A 138 -32.01 -4.27 -6.30
C VAL A 138 -31.23 -3.28 -5.41
N ILE A 139 -30.78 -2.16 -5.98
CA ILE A 139 -29.91 -1.18 -5.31
C ILE A 139 -30.67 0.03 -4.74
N GLY A 140 -31.94 0.21 -5.11
CA GLY A 140 -32.70 1.37 -4.63
C GLY A 140 -34.09 1.54 -5.20
N GLY A 141 -34.87 0.46 -5.31
CA GLY A 141 -36.27 0.48 -5.78
C GLY A 141 -37.19 1.50 -5.09
N SER A 142 -36.90 1.90 -3.85
CA SER A 142 -37.68 2.92 -3.12
C SER A 142 -37.09 4.34 -3.16
N GLU A 143 -35.76 4.52 -3.30
CA GLU A 143 -35.15 5.86 -3.25
C GLU A 143 -34.93 6.51 -4.62
N THR A 144 -34.64 5.73 -5.66
CA THR A 144 -34.31 6.28 -6.99
C THR A 144 -35.50 6.94 -7.69
N TYR A 145 -36.72 6.43 -7.48
CA TYR A 145 -37.95 7.05 -7.98
C TYR A 145 -38.25 8.39 -7.31
N LEU A 146 -37.94 8.56 -6.03
CA LEU A 146 -38.12 9.83 -5.30
C LEU A 146 -37.02 10.86 -5.65
N ARG A 147 -35.76 10.42 -5.84
CA ARG A 147 -34.66 11.29 -6.30
C ARG A 147 -34.90 11.96 -7.64
N ARG A 148 -35.70 11.37 -8.54
CA ARG A 148 -36.04 12.00 -9.84
C ARG A 148 -36.96 13.23 -9.72
N LYS A 149 -37.68 13.41 -8.61
CA LYS A 149 -38.60 14.56 -8.41
C LYS A 149 -38.15 15.58 -7.35
N ARG A 150 -37.14 15.28 -6.52
CA ARG A 150 -36.63 16.23 -5.51
C ARG A 150 -35.11 16.25 -5.47
N SER A 151 -34.56 17.46 -5.68
CA SER A 151 -33.13 17.81 -5.69
C SER A 151 -32.29 17.26 -6.86
N ARG A 152 -31.71 18.19 -7.65
CA ARG A 152 -30.52 17.91 -8.45
C ARG A 152 -29.34 17.71 -7.48
N VAL A 153 -29.14 16.47 -7.01
CA VAL A 153 -27.92 16.10 -6.28
C VAL A 153 -26.72 16.50 -7.14
N LYS A 154 -25.92 17.46 -6.67
CA LYS A 154 -24.75 17.94 -7.41
C LYS A 154 -23.74 16.79 -7.48
N ARG A 155 -23.59 16.19 -8.66
CA ARG A 155 -22.59 15.15 -8.90
C ARG A 155 -21.21 15.79 -8.82
N GLY A 156 -20.40 15.32 -7.88
CA GLY A 156 -18.99 15.72 -7.81
C GLY A 156 -18.16 15.05 -8.90
N MET A 157 -16.92 15.50 -9.06
CA MET A 157 -15.99 14.93 -10.03
C MET A 157 -15.53 13.53 -9.62
N LEU A 158 -15.16 13.35 -8.35
CA LEU A 158 -14.76 12.06 -7.78
C LEU A 158 -15.98 11.36 -7.15
N VAL A 159 -16.58 12.00 -6.14
CA VAL A 159 -17.63 11.41 -5.31
C VAL A 159 -18.96 12.14 -5.44
N SER A 160 -20.06 11.44 -5.18
CA SER A 160 -21.39 12.07 -5.10
C SER A 160 -21.50 12.94 -3.85
N ILE A 161 -21.91 14.20 -4.01
CA ILE A 161 -22.05 15.13 -2.89
C ILE A 161 -23.32 14.78 -2.11
N LYS A 162 -23.17 14.46 -0.82
CA LYS A 162 -24.31 14.12 0.06
C LYS A 162 -24.90 15.39 0.67
N SER A 163 -26.23 15.44 0.78
CA SER A 163 -26.95 16.57 1.41
C SER A 163 -26.79 16.64 2.93
N THR A 164 -26.23 15.61 3.56
CA THR A 164 -25.90 15.53 4.98
C THR A 164 -24.58 16.23 5.32
N TRP A 165 -23.74 16.52 4.33
CA TRP A 165 -22.44 17.16 4.58
C TRP A 165 -22.59 18.69 4.76
N PRO A 166 -21.88 19.30 5.73
CA PRO A 166 -21.82 20.75 5.90
C PRO A 166 -21.41 21.48 4.61
N PRO A 167 -21.85 22.74 4.40
CA PRO A 167 -21.43 23.53 3.25
C PRO A 167 -19.90 23.69 3.15
N THR A 168 -19.36 23.59 1.94
CA THR A 168 -17.93 23.79 1.64
C THR A 168 -17.54 25.28 1.63
N VAL A 169 -17.62 25.93 2.80
CA VAL A 169 -17.31 27.35 2.99
C VAL A 169 -15.97 27.50 3.70
N ARG A 170 -15.04 28.29 3.13
CA ARG A 170 -13.74 28.63 3.73
C ARG A 170 -12.96 27.43 4.31
N ILE A 171 -12.87 26.33 3.55
CA ILE A 171 -12.15 25.11 3.97
C ILE A 171 -10.68 25.41 4.34
N GLY A 172 -10.07 26.43 3.72
CA GLY A 172 -8.64 26.74 3.90
C GLY A 172 -7.70 25.87 3.05
N LEU A 173 -8.27 25.03 2.18
CA LEU A 173 -7.59 24.22 1.17
C LEU A 173 -7.87 24.80 -0.22
N SER A 174 -6.83 24.99 -1.03
CA SER A 174 -6.91 25.41 -2.44
C SER A 174 -5.85 24.67 -3.27
N MET A 175 -5.86 24.86 -4.59
CA MET A 175 -4.88 24.29 -5.51
C MET A 175 -4.33 25.37 -6.45
N GLU A 176 -3.02 25.34 -6.68
CA GLU A 176 -2.30 26.24 -7.58
C GLU A 176 -1.59 25.47 -8.72
N PRO A 177 -1.56 26.01 -9.94
CA PRO A 177 -0.78 25.46 -11.05
C PRO A 177 0.71 25.80 -10.88
N LEU A 178 1.59 24.82 -11.06
CA LEU A 178 3.05 24.96 -11.07
C LEU A 178 3.64 25.07 -12.49
N GLY A 179 2.79 25.00 -13.52
CA GLY A 179 3.19 24.96 -14.94
C GLY A 179 3.28 23.53 -15.49
N CYS A 180 3.32 23.39 -16.82
CA CYS A 180 3.49 22.11 -17.53
C CYS A 180 2.57 20.97 -17.05
N GLY A 181 1.29 21.26 -16.76
CA GLY A 181 0.32 20.28 -16.25
C GLY A 181 0.54 19.84 -14.80
N SER A 182 1.51 20.41 -14.09
CA SER A 182 1.78 20.12 -12.68
C SER A 182 1.06 21.09 -11.75
N TYR A 183 0.62 20.59 -10.60
CA TYR A 183 -0.17 21.33 -9.61
C TYR A 183 0.33 21.04 -8.18
N THR A 184 -0.12 21.83 -7.22
CA THR A 184 0.05 21.58 -5.78
C THR A 184 -1.17 22.05 -5.02
N PHE A 185 -1.53 21.36 -3.94
CA PHE A 185 -2.41 21.94 -2.93
C PHE A 185 -1.68 23.04 -2.15
N VAL A 186 -2.45 23.97 -1.61
CA VAL A 186 -2.00 25.09 -0.78
C VAL A 186 -2.95 25.22 0.41
N HIS A 187 -2.36 25.33 1.61
CA HIS A 187 -3.08 25.39 2.87
C HIS A 187 -2.99 26.83 3.42
N SER A 188 -4.14 27.43 3.74
CA SER A 188 -4.23 28.75 4.35
C SER A 188 -3.59 28.78 5.74
N LYS A 189 -3.32 29.96 6.31
CA LYS A 189 -2.75 30.08 7.67
C LYS A 189 -3.66 29.46 8.72
N GLU A 190 -4.97 29.57 8.53
CA GLU A 190 -6.01 28.99 9.38
C GLU A 190 -5.95 27.45 9.30
N TYR A 191 -5.92 26.89 8.09
CA TYR A 191 -5.71 25.44 7.90
C TYR A 191 -4.40 24.97 8.53
N GLN A 192 -3.32 25.73 8.38
CA GLN A 192 -2.04 25.43 9.00
C GLN A 192 -2.08 25.41 10.53
N ASN A 193 -2.92 26.25 11.16
CA ASN A 193 -3.13 26.22 12.61
C ASN A 193 -3.92 24.97 13.02
N ILE A 194 -4.97 24.61 12.27
CA ILE A 194 -5.79 23.40 12.52
C ILE A 194 -4.93 22.13 12.38
N GLN A 195 -4.04 22.07 11.40
CA GLN A 195 -3.09 20.96 11.21
C GLN A 195 -2.15 20.78 12.42
N ARG A 196 -1.69 21.88 13.05
CA ARG A 196 -0.91 21.79 14.29
C ARG A 196 -1.74 21.24 15.43
N SER A 197 -2.96 21.74 15.63
CA SER A 197 -3.92 21.17 16.61
C SER A 197 -4.19 19.67 16.37
N PHE A 198 -4.21 19.23 15.12
CA PHE A 198 -4.32 17.81 14.76
C PHE A 198 -3.09 16.99 15.18
N TYR A 199 -1.86 17.47 14.97
CA TYR A 199 -0.67 16.77 15.48
C TYR A 199 -0.67 16.68 17.02
N ASN A 200 -1.16 17.71 17.71
CA ASN A 200 -1.31 17.69 19.17
C ASN A 200 -2.37 16.66 19.61
N ALA A 201 -3.48 16.56 18.87
CA ALA A 201 -4.51 15.55 19.10
C ALA A 201 -4.01 14.12 18.84
N LEU A 202 -3.16 13.90 17.84
CA LEU A 202 -2.53 12.60 17.58
C LEU A 202 -1.64 12.12 18.74
N GLU A 203 -0.83 13.00 19.36
CA GLU A 203 -0.03 12.60 20.53
C GLU A 203 -0.89 12.18 21.73
N SER A 204 -2.11 12.74 21.86
CA SER A 204 -3.01 12.41 22.96
C SER A 204 -3.63 11.00 22.89
N MET A 205 -3.51 10.30 21.74
CA MET A 205 -4.12 8.99 21.46
C MET A 205 -5.63 8.88 21.74
N ASN A 206 -6.33 10.01 21.89
CA ASN A 206 -7.75 10.07 22.21
C ASN A 206 -8.56 10.45 20.97
N PRO A 207 -9.41 9.56 20.42
CA PRO A 207 -10.17 9.84 19.19
C PRO A 207 -11.16 10.99 19.35
N ASN A 208 -11.62 11.29 20.57
CA ASN A 208 -12.52 12.42 20.82
C ASN A 208 -11.89 13.77 20.46
N ASN A 209 -10.57 13.92 20.60
CA ASN A 209 -9.87 15.15 20.23
C ASN A 209 -9.88 15.37 18.70
N LEU A 210 -9.78 14.29 17.92
CA LEU A 210 -9.95 14.34 16.47
C LEU A 210 -11.40 14.68 16.09
N SER A 211 -12.38 14.14 16.83
CA SER A 211 -13.80 14.41 16.62
C SER A 211 -14.15 15.88 16.90
N SER A 212 -13.58 16.48 17.95
CA SER A 212 -13.72 17.93 18.23
C SER A 212 -13.16 18.78 17.09
N ILE A 213 -11.99 18.42 16.56
CA ILE A 213 -11.41 19.11 15.38
C ILE A 213 -12.35 19.02 14.18
N LEU A 214 -12.96 17.86 13.89
CA LEU A 214 -13.92 17.72 12.78
C LEU A 214 -15.27 18.40 13.03
N TYR A 215 -15.67 18.59 14.29
CA TYR A 215 -16.89 19.32 14.62
C TYR A 215 -16.75 20.81 14.26
N GLU A 216 -15.60 21.41 14.59
CA GLU A 216 -15.29 22.81 14.28
C GLU A 216 -14.82 23.01 12.82
N ASN A 217 -14.03 22.06 12.29
CA ASN A 217 -13.31 22.18 11.02
C ASN A 217 -13.67 21.00 10.11
N PRO A 218 -14.86 21.01 9.50
CA PRO A 218 -15.52 19.78 9.07
C PRO A 218 -14.98 19.20 7.74
N TYR A 219 -13.87 19.76 7.25
CA TYR A 219 -13.18 19.37 6.03
C TYR A 219 -11.64 19.32 6.21
N HIS A 220 -11.15 19.22 7.45
CA HIS A 220 -9.73 18.98 7.72
C HIS A 220 -9.34 17.55 7.27
N ILE A 221 -8.50 17.46 6.24
CA ILE A 221 -8.20 16.22 5.51
C ILE A 221 -7.64 15.12 6.42
N ASP A 222 -6.56 15.41 7.16
CA ASP A 222 -5.87 14.35 7.90
C ASP A 222 -6.72 13.85 9.08
N SER A 223 -7.55 14.71 9.68
CA SER A 223 -8.56 14.28 10.66
C SER A 223 -9.63 13.38 10.03
N LEU A 224 -10.11 13.70 8.83
CA LEU A 224 -11.06 12.85 8.10
C LEU A 224 -10.45 11.48 7.76
N LEU A 225 -9.20 11.45 7.29
CA LEU A 225 -8.50 10.22 6.94
C LEU A 225 -8.16 9.36 8.17
N GLN A 226 -7.75 9.98 9.27
CA GLN A 226 -7.42 9.26 10.50
C GLN A 226 -8.68 8.72 11.21
N LEU A 227 -9.76 9.52 11.30
CA LEU A 227 -11.01 9.02 11.87
C LEU A 227 -11.72 8.03 10.96
N SER A 228 -11.64 8.18 9.63
CA SER A 228 -12.17 7.18 8.68
C SER A 228 -11.62 5.79 8.99
N GLU A 229 -10.30 5.66 9.17
CA GLU A 229 -9.65 4.42 9.58
C GLU A 229 -10.10 3.92 10.95
N ILE A 230 -10.12 4.79 11.97
CA ILE A 230 -10.54 4.39 13.33
C ILE A 230 -11.97 3.83 13.31
N MET A 231 -12.88 4.42 12.54
CA MET A 231 -14.24 3.92 12.36
C MET A 231 -14.28 2.58 11.59
N MET A 232 -13.43 2.38 10.57
CA MET A 232 -13.31 1.08 9.88
C MET A 232 -12.83 -0.03 10.82
N HIS A 233 -11.84 0.26 11.67
CA HIS A 233 -11.35 -0.69 12.69
C HIS A 233 -12.38 -0.98 13.80
N GLN A 234 -13.32 -0.06 14.06
CA GLN A 234 -14.45 -0.24 14.96
C GLN A 234 -15.67 -0.90 14.28
N GLU A 235 -15.49 -1.48 13.09
CA GLU A 235 -16.51 -2.10 12.23
C GLU A 235 -17.63 -1.16 11.72
N ASP A 236 -17.65 0.13 12.12
CA ASP A 236 -18.51 1.16 11.50
C ASP A 236 -17.94 1.62 10.14
N THR A 237 -17.97 0.68 9.21
CA THR A 237 -17.61 0.92 7.82
C THR A 237 -18.50 1.94 7.12
N THR A 238 -19.68 2.27 7.68
CA THR A 238 -20.61 3.24 7.09
C THR A 238 -20.15 4.66 7.33
N VAL A 239 -19.86 5.02 8.59
CA VAL A 239 -19.27 6.31 8.96
C VAL A 239 -17.84 6.40 8.44
N GLY A 240 -17.06 5.33 8.53
CA GLY A 240 -15.72 5.27 7.96
C GLY A 240 -15.69 5.60 6.46
N THR A 241 -16.63 5.05 5.67
CA THR A 241 -16.73 5.37 4.24
C THR A 241 -17.22 6.80 4.01
N ASP A 242 -18.14 7.32 4.84
CA ASP A 242 -18.63 8.69 4.70
C ASP A 242 -17.50 9.71 4.90
N LEU A 243 -16.67 9.54 5.93
CA LEU A 243 -15.51 10.39 6.21
C LEU A 243 -14.47 10.34 5.07
N LEU A 244 -14.24 9.16 4.46
CA LEU A 244 -13.34 9.01 3.31
C LEU A 244 -13.88 9.71 2.06
N GLU A 245 -15.15 9.49 1.72
CA GLU A 245 -15.79 10.19 0.59
C GLU A 245 -15.81 11.70 0.83
N ARG A 246 -15.99 12.14 2.07
CA ARG A 246 -15.94 13.55 2.45
C ARG A 246 -14.54 14.17 2.33
N ALA A 247 -13.47 13.42 2.56
CA ALA A 247 -12.10 13.87 2.28
C ALA A 247 -11.86 14.06 0.77
N LEU A 248 -12.33 13.12 -0.05
CA LEU A 248 -12.33 13.27 -1.52
C LEU A 248 -13.21 14.45 -1.97
N HIS A 249 -14.32 14.72 -1.27
CA HIS A 249 -15.16 15.89 -1.53
C HIS A 249 -14.44 17.21 -1.23
N ALA A 250 -13.69 17.31 -0.13
CA ALA A 250 -12.88 18.48 0.17
C ALA A 250 -11.84 18.73 -0.93
N PHE A 251 -11.10 17.69 -1.34
CA PHE A 251 -10.11 17.80 -2.42
C PHE A 251 -10.70 18.25 -3.75
N GLN A 252 -11.78 17.61 -4.24
CA GLN A 252 -12.38 18.01 -5.52
C GLN A 252 -12.98 19.43 -5.48
N SER A 253 -13.34 19.94 -4.29
CA SER A 253 -13.85 21.30 -4.11
C SER A 253 -12.74 22.34 -4.07
N ALA A 254 -11.50 21.91 -3.85
CA ALA A 254 -10.28 22.74 -3.87
C ALA A 254 -9.53 22.67 -5.22
N PHE A 255 -9.98 21.86 -6.18
CA PHE A 255 -9.35 21.76 -7.51
C PHE A 255 -9.32 23.09 -8.24
N HIS A 256 -8.18 23.42 -8.83
CA HIS A 256 -8.04 24.60 -9.70
C HIS A 256 -8.92 24.42 -10.96
N PRO A 257 -9.55 25.45 -11.53
CA PRO A 257 -10.45 25.30 -12.70
C PRO A 257 -9.81 24.66 -13.94
N SER A 258 -8.47 24.72 -14.09
CA SER A 258 -7.72 24.04 -15.16
C SER A 258 -7.26 22.62 -14.82
N PHE A 259 -7.42 22.18 -13.57
CA PHE A 259 -7.06 20.83 -13.13
C PHE A 259 -8.14 19.84 -13.54
N ASN A 260 -7.87 19.08 -14.59
CA ASN A 260 -8.73 17.98 -15.04
C ASN A 260 -7.98 16.64 -14.83
N PRO A 261 -8.16 15.96 -13.69
CA PRO A 261 -7.40 14.76 -13.39
C PRO A 261 -7.80 13.54 -14.24
N PHE A 262 -8.83 13.66 -15.09
CA PHE A 262 -9.33 12.55 -15.91
C PHE A 262 -8.66 12.43 -17.27
N ASN A 263 -7.88 13.43 -17.69
CA ASN A 263 -7.27 13.49 -19.01
C ASN A 263 -5.90 12.80 -19.12
N GLY A 264 -5.37 12.26 -18.01
CA GLY A 264 -4.04 11.64 -17.94
C GLY A 264 -2.85 12.61 -17.94
N SER A 265 -3.07 13.93 -18.04
CA SER A 265 -2.02 14.96 -18.21
C SER A 265 -1.75 15.82 -16.98
N CYS A 266 -2.53 15.71 -15.91
CA CYS A 266 -2.30 16.45 -14.66
C CYS A 266 -1.34 15.69 -13.74
N ARG A 267 -0.41 16.39 -13.08
CA ARG A 267 0.60 15.82 -12.17
C ARG A 267 0.57 16.46 -10.78
N LEU A 268 0.85 15.66 -9.76
CA LEU A 268 1.03 16.10 -8.36
C LEU A 268 2.30 15.44 -7.79
N ASP A 269 3.26 16.24 -7.33
CA ASP A 269 4.48 15.71 -6.71
C ASP A 269 4.18 15.16 -5.29
N PHE A 270 4.34 13.86 -5.09
CA PHE A 270 4.13 13.19 -3.80
C PHE A 270 5.15 13.58 -2.73
N LYS A 271 6.30 14.17 -3.10
CA LYS A 271 7.25 14.71 -2.13
C LYS A 271 6.66 15.87 -1.34
N ARG A 272 5.70 16.61 -1.90
CA ARG A 272 4.99 17.69 -1.21
C ARG A 272 3.95 17.13 -0.25
N GLN A 273 4.11 17.37 1.04
CA GLN A 273 3.26 16.87 2.12
C GLN A 273 1.76 17.09 1.85
N VAL A 274 1.41 18.31 1.45
CA VAL A 274 0.03 18.73 1.10
C VAL A 274 -0.64 17.94 -0.02
N ASN A 275 0.12 17.27 -0.88
CA ASN A 275 -0.43 16.45 -1.95
C ASN A 275 -0.77 15.02 -1.49
N ARG A 276 -0.09 14.49 -0.46
CA ARG A 276 -0.12 13.06 -0.10
C ARG A 276 -1.49 12.58 0.36
N GLY A 277 -2.24 13.41 1.07
CA GLY A 277 -3.59 13.09 1.53
C GLY A 277 -4.53 12.68 0.38
N LEU A 278 -4.39 13.26 -0.81
CA LEU A 278 -5.20 12.85 -1.97
C LEU A 278 -4.80 11.46 -2.48
N PHE A 279 -3.50 11.15 -2.53
CA PHE A 279 -3.02 9.82 -2.93
C PHE A 279 -3.54 8.75 -1.96
N VAL A 280 -3.44 8.98 -0.65
CA VAL A 280 -3.94 8.07 0.38
C VAL A 280 -5.46 7.92 0.33
N ALA A 281 -6.20 9.03 0.17
CA ALA A 281 -7.65 9.01 0.04
C ALA A 281 -8.11 8.18 -1.18
N LEU A 282 -7.47 8.38 -2.34
CA LEU A 282 -7.76 7.63 -3.56
C LEU A 282 -7.41 6.14 -3.40
N PHE A 283 -6.25 5.82 -2.81
CA PHE A 283 -5.82 4.44 -2.56
C PHE A 283 -6.83 3.69 -1.67
N ARG A 284 -7.22 4.29 -0.54
CA ARG A 284 -8.23 3.72 0.37
C ARG A 284 -9.59 3.58 -0.31
N TYR A 285 -9.97 4.54 -1.17
CA TYR A 285 -11.25 4.48 -1.87
C TYR A 285 -11.29 3.37 -2.93
N ILE A 286 -10.19 3.13 -3.66
CA ILE A 286 -10.03 1.99 -4.58
C ILE A 286 -10.33 0.67 -3.86
N LEU A 287 -9.70 0.45 -2.69
CA LEU A 287 -9.95 -0.74 -1.90
C LEU A 287 -11.42 -0.82 -1.50
N LYS A 288 -11.98 0.26 -0.93
CA LYS A 288 -13.34 0.27 -0.38
C LYS A 288 -14.45 0.04 -1.41
N ILE A 289 -14.32 0.58 -2.62
CA ILE A 289 -15.29 0.29 -3.70
C ILE A 289 -15.08 -1.12 -4.27
N SER A 290 -13.84 -1.65 -4.23
CA SER A 290 -13.58 -3.00 -4.71
C SER A 290 -14.10 -4.10 -3.79
N GLU A 291 -14.21 -3.86 -2.47
CA GLU A 291 -14.92 -4.74 -1.53
C GLU A 291 -16.40 -4.92 -1.89
N ARG A 292 -17.00 -3.94 -2.58
CA ARG A 292 -18.38 -3.97 -3.08
C ARG A 292 -18.49 -4.64 -4.47
N GLY A 293 -17.42 -5.27 -4.96
CA GLY A 293 -17.36 -5.86 -6.30
C GLY A 293 -17.30 -4.83 -7.45
N CYS A 294 -17.11 -3.54 -7.16
CA CYS A 294 -17.10 -2.47 -8.18
C CYS A 294 -15.72 -2.37 -8.85
N HIS A 295 -15.30 -3.44 -9.51
CA HIS A 295 -13.95 -3.58 -10.05
C HIS A 295 -13.69 -2.65 -11.24
N ARG A 296 -14.70 -2.27 -12.02
CA ARG A 296 -14.53 -1.32 -13.13
C ARG A 296 -14.32 0.10 -12.60
N SER A 297 -15.06 0.54 -11.59
CA SER A 297 -14.79 1.82 -10.91
C SER A 297 -13.43 1.81 -10.22
N ALA A 298 -13.07 0.72 -9.53
CA ALA A 298 -11.75 0.55 -8.92
C ALA A 298 -10.60 0.74 -9.94
N LEU A 299 -10.73 0.15 -11.14
CA LEU A 299 -9.75 0.31 -12.22
C LEU A 299 -9.62 1.77 -12.68
N GLU A 300 -10.74 2.47 -12.89
CA GLU A 300 -10.69 3.88 -13.31
C GLU A 300 -10.08 4.78 -12.23
N TYR A 301 -10.27 4.46 -10.95
CA TYR A 301 -9.56 5.10 -9.84
C TYR A 301 -8.06 4.73 -9.79
N CYS A 302 -7.66 3.50 -10.14
CA CYS A 302 -6.25 3.15 -10.29
C CYS A 302 -5.56 3.96 -11.39
N LYS A 303 -6.20 4.11 -12.57
CA LYS A 303 -5.70 4.97 -13.65
C LYS A 303 -5.53 6.42 -13.18
N LEU A 304 -6.56 6.96 -12.52
CA LEU A 304 -6.54 8.28 -11.92
C LEU A 304 -5.33 8.46 -10.98
N LEU A 305 -5.20 7.59 -9.98
CA LEU A 305 -4.12 7.67 -8.98
C LEU A 305 -2.73 7.52 -9.60
N LEU A 306 -2.57 6.56 -10.52
CA LEU A 306 -1.31 6.37 -11.26
C LEU A 306 -0.99 7.58 -12.15
N SER A 307 -1.97 8.24 -12.76
CA SER A 307 -1.76 9.41 -13.62
C SER A 307 -1.19 10.63 -12.87
N LEU A 308 -1.41 10.74 -11.55
CA LEU A 308 -0.90 11.85 -10.75
C LEU A 308 0.63 11.85 -10.65
N ASP A 309 1.26 10.67 -10.57
CA ASP A 309 2.72 10.47 -10.53
C ASP A 309 3.09 9.07 -11.08
N TYR A 310 2.99 8.92 -12.40
CA TYR A 310 3.31 7.65 -13.07
C TYR A 310 4.83 7.38 -13.17
N GLU A 311 5.68 8.42 -13.00
CA GLU A 311 7.14 8.29 -13.02
C GLU A 311 7.68 7.62 -11.75
N ASP A 312 7.17 7.94 -10.55
CA ASP A 312 7.57 7.22 -9.33
C ASP A 312 6.59 6.10 -8.96
N ASP A 313 5.28 6.27 -9.18
CA ASP A 313 4.22 5.44 -8.58
C ASP A 313 4.41 5.29 -7.05
N PRO A 314 4.23 6.38 -6.27
CA PRO A 314 4.69 6.47 -4.88
C PRO A 314 3.97 5.55 -3.90
N LEU A 315 2.78 5.05 -4.26
CA LEU A 315 2.00 4.04 -3.52
C LEU A 315 1.99 2.67 -4.23
N THR A 316 2.78 2.50 -5.28
CA THR A 316 2.86 1.28 -6.11
C THR A 316 1.49 0.74 -6.55
N VAL A 317 0.64 1.59 -7.14
CA VAL A 317 -0.67 1.21 -7.70
C VAL A 317 -0.55 0.08 -8.74
N LEU A 318 0.60 0.00 -9.41
CA LEU A 318 0.96 -1.10 -10.30
C LEU A 318 0.86 -2.49 -9.65
N LEU A 319 0.93 -2.63 -8.31
CA LEU A 319 0.73 -3.91 -7.60
C LEU A 319 -0.75 -4.33 -7.39
N MET A 320 -1.72 -3.54 -7.89
CA MET A 320 -3.15 -3.87 -7.83
C MET A 320 -3.96 -3.55 -9.09
N ILE A 321 -3.40 -2.81 -10.05
CA ILE A 321 -4.12 -2.43 -11.27
C ILE A 321 -4.51 -3.63 -12.13
N ASP A 322 -3.68 -4.69 -12.14
CA ASP A 322 -3.90 -5.94 -12.85
C ASP A 322 -5.13 -6.68 -12.33
N ARG A 323 -5.31 -6.74 -11.00
CA ARG A 323 -6.51 -7.29 -10.35
C ARG A 323 -7.76 -6.65 -10.93
N TYR A 324 -7.87 -5.33 -10.84
CA TYR A 324 -9.09 -4.63 -11.25
C TYR A 324 -9.30 -4.64 -12.76
N ALA A 325 -8.23 -4.68 -13.56
CA ALA A 325 -8.34 -4.88 -15.00
C ALA A 325 -8.92 -6.27 -15.33
N ILE A 326 -8.41 -7.34 -14.72
CA ILE A 326 -8.88 -8.71 -15.00
C ILE A 326 -10.31 -8.92 -14.50
N TYR A 327 -10.63 -8.56 -13.25
CA TYR A 327 -11.99 -8.71 -12.71
C TYR A 327 -13.05 -7.86 -13.46
N SER A 328 -12.66 -6.75 -14.11
CA SER A 328 -13.55 -5.95 -14.97
C SER A 328 -13.48 -6.29 -16.48
N ARG A 329 -12.85 -7.43 -16.83
CA ARG A 329 -12.67 -7.92 -18.21
C ARG A 329 -11.97 -6.93 -19.15
N GLN A 330 -11.05 -6.12 -18.61
CA GLN A 330 -10.26 -5.11 -19.35
C GLN A 330 -8.87 -5.66 -19.72
N TYR A 331 -8.85 -6.85 -20.33
CA TYR A 331 -7.61 -7.57 -20.63
C TYR A 331 -6.72 -6.80 -21.61
N SER A 332 -7.28 -6.25 -22.70
CA SER A 332 -6.55 -5.43 -23.67
C SER A 332 -5.84 -4.26 -23.00
N PHE A 333 -6.54 -3.48 -22.16
CA PHE A 333 -5.94 -2.37 -21.42
C PHE A 333 -4.74 -2.81 -20.55
N LEU A 334 -4.82 -3.98 -19.90
CA LEU A 334 -3.72 -4.47 -19.08
C LEU A 334 -2.51 -4.88 -19.91
N ILE A 335 -2.75 -5.51 -21.08
CA ILE A 335 -1.71 -5.88 -22.04
C ILE A 335 -1.07 -4.61 -22.64
N ASP A 336 -1.87 -3.65 -23.11
CA ASP A 336 -1.40 -2.37 -23.65
C ASP A 336 -0.58 -1.58 -22.62
N LEU A 337 -1.03 -1.55 -21.36
CA LEU A 337 -0.32 -0.91 -20.23
C LEU A 337 1.02 -1.60 -19.96
N TYR A 338 1.04 -2.94 -19.99
CA TYR A 338 2.26 -3.71 -19.83
C TYR A 338 3.23 -3.46 -20.97
N ASP A 339 2.83 -3.63 -22.23
CA ASP A 339 3.69 -3.38 -23.39
C ASP A 339 4.25 -1.94 -23.40
N SER A 340 3.45 -0.95 -22.98
CA SER A 340 3.88 0.46 -22.91
C SER A 340 4.86 0.79 -21.77
N LEU A 341 4.78 0.09 -20.64
CA LEU A 341 5.56 0.40 -19.42
C LEU A 341 6.66 -0.61 -19.10
N ASN A 342 6.61 -1.83 -19.65
CA ASN A 342 7.48 -2.91 -19.24
C ASN A 342 8.96 -2.60 -19.51
N GLY A 343 9.28 -1.99 -20.66
CA GLY A 343 10.67 -1.65 -21.03
C GLY A 343 11.32 -0.60 -20.11
N SER A 344 10.54 0.31 -19.51
CA SER A 344 11.07 1.37 -18.61
C SER A 344 10.93 1.02 -17.12
N ARG A 345 9.98 0.15 -16.77
CA ARG A 345 9.63 -0.20 -15.38
C ARG A 345 10.02 -1.62 -14.97
N ASN A 346 10.40 -2.48 -15.91
CA ASN A 346 10.64 -3.91 -15.72
C ASN A 346 9.46 -4.62 -15.03
N LEU A 347 8.24 -4.39 -15.53
CA LEU A 347 7.01 -4.93 -14.93
C LEU A 347 7.02 -6.46 -14.85
N TYR A 348 7.70 -7.14 -15.77
CA TYR A 348 7.94 -8.59 -15.75
C TYR A 348 8.62 -9.12 -14.47
N LEU A 349 9.29 -8.25 -13.69
CA LEU A 349 9.86 -8.58 -12.38
C LEU A 349 8.84 -8.50 -11.23
N LEU A 350 7.67 -7.91 -11.44
CA LEU A 350 6.62 -7.90 -10.43
C LEU A 350 5.78 -9.19 -10.57
N PRO A 351 5.65 -10.02 -9.51
CA PRO A 351 4.93 -11.29 -9.61
C PRO A 351 3.49 -11.15 -10.13
N ASN A 352 2.83 -10.02 -9.81
CA ASN A 352 1.48 -9.77 -10.27
C ASN A 352 1.43 -9.61 -11.80
N PHE A 353 2.30 -8.82 -12.43
CA PHE A 353 2.35 -8.71 -13.90
C PHE A 353 2.83 -10.01 -14.55
N GLY A 354 3.88 -10.64 -14.01
CA GLY A 354 4.41 -11.90 -14.56
C GLY A 354 3.35 -13.00 -14.66
N LEU A 355 2.41 -13.07 -13.70
CA LEU A 355 1.33 -14.06 -13.68
C LEU A 355 0.03 -13.56 -14.32
N SER A 356 -0.32 -12.27 -14.15
CA SER A 356 -1.56 -11.69 -14.69
C SER A 356 -1.53 -11.44 -16.20
N ILE A 357 -0.37 -11.21 -16.82
CA ILE A 357 -0.30 -11.01 -18.27
C ILE A 357 -0.59 -12.30 -19.05
N PRO A 358 0.05 -13.46 -18.76
CA PRO A 358 -0.36 -14.74 -19.34
C PRO A 358 -1.85 -15.07 -19.09
N LEU A 359 -2.35 -14.78 -17.87
CA LEU A 359 -3.76 -14.97 -17.52
C LEU A 359 -4.69 -14.06 -18.36
N ALA A 360 -4.35 -12.79 -18.56
CA ALA A 360 -5.13 -11.87 -19.40
C ALA A 360 -5.14 -12.30 -20.87
N ARG A 361 -3.99 -12.75 -21.41
CA ARG A 361 -3.87 -13.32 -22.77
C ARG A 361 -4.66 -14.63 -22.94
N LYS A 362 -4.74 -15.46 -21.88
CA LYS A 362 -5.60 -16.64 -21.85
C LYS A 362 -7.09 -16.28 -21.81
N LEU A 363 -7.48 -15.27 -21.04
CA LEU A 363 -8.87 -14.85 -20.85
C LEU A 363 -9.46 -14.01 -21.99
N ILE A 364 -8.62 -13.29 -22.75
CA ILE A 364 -9.06 -12.62 -23.99
C ILE A 364 -9.27 -13.61 -25.15
N GLY A 365 -8.60 -14.78 -25.10
CA GLY A 365 -8.66 -15.79 -26.15
C GLY A 365 -7.88 -15.38 -27.40
N GLU A 366 -6.58 -15.11 -27.26
CA GLU A 366 -5.72 -14.81 -28.41
C GLU A 366 -5.75 -15.94 -29.45
N ASP A 367 -6.13 -15.62 -30.69
CA ASP A 367 -6.06 -16.57 -31.81
C ASP A 367 -4.57 -16.91 -32.09
N PRO A 368 -4.15 -18.19 -32.00
CA PRO A 368 -2.75 -18.56 -32.20
C PRO A 368 -2.23 -18.22 -33.62
N GLU A 369 -3.13 -18.13 -34.60
CA GLU A 369 -2.80 -17.74 -35.98
C GLU A 369 -2.55 -16.22 -36.16
N LYS A 370 -3.02 -15.39 -35.23
CA LYS A 370 -2.85 -13.91 -35.27
C LYS A 370 -1.77 -13.40 -34.33
N CYS A 371 -1.22 -14.26 -33.47
CA CYS A 371 -0.07 -13.91 -32.64
C CYS A 371 1.13 -13.56 -33.51
N ASP A 372 1.82 -12.47 -33.15
CA ASP A 372 3.13 -12.15 -33.72
C ASP A 372 4.07 -13.32 -33.41
N LYS A 373 4.70 -13.89 -34.46
CA LYS A 373 5.61 -15.03 -34.33
C LYS A 373 6.85 -14.71 -33.48
N ASN A 374 7.13 -13.43 -33.24
CA ASN A 374 8.19 -12.98 -32.34
C ASN A 374 7.75 -12.97 -30.87
N LYS A 375 6.44 -12.98 -30.56
CA LYS A 375 5.95 -13.00 -29.17
C LYS A 375 5.76 -14.44 -28.69
N MET A 376 6.32 -14.73 -27.51
CA MET A 376 6.15 -16.00 -26.78
C MET A 376 4.67 -16.41 -26.67
N SER A 377 4.39 -17.71 -26.81
CA SER A 377 3.04 -18.28 -26.71
C SER A 377 2.40 -18.00 -25.34
N VAL A 378 1.07 -18.07 -25.26
CA VAL A 378 0.33 -17.88 -24.00
C VAL A 378 0.76 -18.92 -22.96
N ASP A 379 0.85 -20.20 -23.35
CA ASP A 379 1.33 -21.29 -22.50
C ASP A 379 2.79 -21.06 -22.07
N GLU A 380 3.69 -20.82 -23.03
CA GLU A 380 5.10 -20.53 -22.78
C GLU A 380 5.30 -19.35 -21.83
N SER A 381 4.53 -18.28 -21.97
CA SER A 381 4.63 -17.09 -21.10
C SER A 381 4.21 -17.37 -19.65
N LEU A 382 3.25 -18.28 -19.43
CA LEU A 382 2.93 -18.76 -18.08
C LEU A 382 4.06 -19.65 -17.54
N GLN A 383 4.63 -20.53 -18.37
CA GLN A 383 5.74 -21.41 -17.99
C GLN A 383 6.97 -20.59 -17.55
N ASP A 384 7.31 -19.54 -18.31
CA ASP A 384 8.38 -18.58 -18.00
C ASP A 384 8.16 -17.93 -16.62
N ALA A 385 6.92 -17.48 -16.36
CA ALA A 385 6.52 -16.91 -15.08
C ALA A 385 6.57 -17.93 -13.92
N LEU A 386 6.20 -19.19 -14.14
CA LEU A 386 6.27 -20.27 -13.15
C LEU A 386 7.72 -20.61 -12.77
N VAL A 387 8.66 -20.61 -13.72
CA VAL A 387 10.10 -20.80 -13.42
C VAL A 387 10.66 -19.59 -12.67
N MET A 388 10.19 -18.37 -12.97
CA MET A 388 10.64 -17.15 -12.28
C MET A 388 10.07 -17.04 -10.86
N PHE A 389 8.80 -17.41 -10.67
CA PHE A 389 8.03 -17.22 -9.45
C PHE A 389 7.46 -18.54 -8.86
N PRO A 390 8.30 -19.55 -8.56
CA PRO A 390 7.82 -20.88 -8.19
C PRO A 390 7.01 -20.90 -6.89
N GLY A 391 7.26 -19.98 -5.95
CA GLY A 391 6.47 -19.88 -4.72
C GLY A 391 4.98 -19.59 -4.95
N PHE A 392 4.58 -19.10 -6.14
CA PHE A 392 3.18 -18.91 -6.49
C PHE A 392 2.33 -20.17 -6.25
N VAL A 393 2.81 -21.33 -6.74
CA VAL A 393 2.08 -22.60 -6.66
C VAL A 393 1.92 -23.03 -5.20
N SER A 394 2.97 -22.90 -4.37
CA SER A 394 2.91 -23.26 -2.95
C SER A 394 1.99 -22.37 -2.12
N ARG A 395 1.78 -21.10 -2.53
CA ARG A 395 0.73 -20.25 -1.94
C ARG A 395 -0.66 -20.64 -2.43
N LEU A 396 -0.84 -20.85 -3.73
CA LEU A 396 -2.14 -21.16 -4.33
C LEU A 396 -2.74 -22.46 -3.77
N LEU A 397 -1.91 -23.47 -3.49
CA LEU A 397 -2.31 -24.74 -2.86
C LEU A 397 -3.02 -24.58 -1.49
N LYS A 398 -2.83 -23.45 -0.79
CA LYS A 398 -3.56 -23.14 0.46
C LYS A 398 -5.04 -22.83 0.23
N HIS A 399 -5.42 -22.44 -0.99
CA HIS A 399 -6.77 -22.03 -1.36
C HIS A 399 -7.44 -22.99 -2.35
N THR A 400 -6.69 -23.85 -3.04
CA THR A 400 -7.21 -24.72 -4.10
C THR A 400 -6.38 -25.99 -4.27
N SER A 401 -7.06 -27.13 -4.34
CA SER A 401 -6.44 -28.40 -4.71
C SER A 401 -6.15 -28.44 -6.20
N ILE A 402 -4.88 -28.65 -6.56
CA ILE A 402 -4.43 -28.86 -7.93
C ILE A 402 -4.53 -30.37 -8.23
N GLY A 403 -5.27 -30.74 -9.26
CA GLY A 403 -5.45 -32.12 -9.69
C GLY A 403 -4.19 -32.70 -10.34
N GLY A 404 -4.02 -34.03 -10.26
CA GLY A 404 -3.03 -34.78 -11.02
C GLY A 404 -1.56 -34.65 -10.59
N ILE A 405 -1.17 -33.67 -9.77
CA ILE A 405 0.23 -33.42 -9.40
C ILE A 405 0.45 -33.65 -7.91
N THR A 406 1.19 -34.72 -7.57
CA THR A 406 1.55 -35.05 -6.18
C THR A 406 3.00 -34.65 -5.88
N ASN A 407 3.33 -34.51 -4.60
CA ASN A 407 4.71 -34.29 -4.13
C ASN A 407 5.42 -33.02 -4.67
N LEU A 408 4.68 -31.95 -5.02
CA LEU A 408 5.26 -30.67 -5.48
C LEU A 408 6.38 -30.12 -4.57
N GLU A 409 6.27 -30.31 -3.25
CA GLU A 409 7.29 -29.92 -2.27
C GLU A 409 8.64 -30.66 -2.40
N LYS A 410 8.66 -31.82 -3.06
CA LYS A 410 9.88 -32.60 -3.35
C LYS A 410 10.53 -32.19 -4.67
N SER A 411 9.82 -31.44 -5.52
CA SER A 411 10.36 -30.96 -6.79
C SER A 411 11.52 -30.00 -6.60
N ILE A 412 12.40 -29.93 -7.61
CA ILE A 412 13.50 -28.95 -7.60
C ILE A 412 12.93 -27.52 -7.65
N LEU A 413 11.91 -27.29 -8.47
CA LEU A 413 11.38 -25.94 -8.70
C LEU A 413 10.47 -25.45 -7.57
N PHE A 414 9.40 -26.18 -7.26
CA PHE A 414 8.37 -25.74 -6.31
C PHE A 414 8.70 -26.09 -4.85
N GLY A 415 9.68 -26.97 -4.62
CA GLY A 415 10.25 -27.27 -3.31
C GLY A 415 11.58 -26.56 -3.09
N ARG A 416 12.66 -27.13 -3.63
CA ARG A 416 14.04 -26.73 -3.30
C ARG A 416 14.37 -25.28 -3.66
N GLU A 417 13.98 -24.80 -4.84
CA GLU A 417 14.27 -23.42 -5.25
C GLU A 417 13.46 -22.40 -4.46
N VAL A 418 12.21 -22.70 -4.08
CA VAL A 418 11.41 -21.84 -3.18
C VAL A 418 12.15 -21.66 -1.84
N LEU A 419 12.65 -22.74 -1.25
CA LEU A 419 13.39 -22.69 0.02
C LEU A 419 14.76 -22.02 -0.06
N LEU A 420 15.46 -22.09 -1.21
CA LEU A 420 16.85 -21.63 -1.34
C LEU A 420 17.04 -20.29 -2.06
N SER A 421 16.02 -19.77 -2.75
CA SER A 421 16.16 -18.59 -3.60
C SER A 421 15.10 -17.51 -3.42
N GLU A 422 13.97 -17.83 -2.80
CA GLU A 422 12.95 -16.86 -2.46
C GLU A 422 13.33 -16.10 -1.19
N SER A 423 13.22 -14.78 -1.21
CA SER A 423 13.34 -13.94 -0.02
C SER A 423 11.97 -13.69 0.61
N ASP A 424 11.94 -13.31 1.89
CA ASP A 424 10.69 -12.93 2.57
C ASP A 424 9.93 -11.81 1.81
N SER A 425 10.65 -10.89 1.18
CA SER A 425 10.06 -9.81 0.38
C SER A 425 9.37 -10.35 -0.89
N LEU A 426 10.00 -11.28 -1.62
CA LEU A 426 9.37 -11.92 -2.78
C LEU A 426 8.20 -12.81 -2.34
N GLY A 427 8.38 -13.59 -1.27
CA GLY A 427 7.35 -14.44 -0.70
C GLY A 427 6.10 -13.67 -0.26
N CYS A 428 6.27 -12.47 0.28
CA CYS A 428 5.17 -11.57 0.64
C CYS A 428 4.48 -10.95 -0.59
N LEU A 429 5.19 -10.59 -1.66
CA LEU A 429 4.55 -10.19 -2.93
C LEU A 429 3.73 -11.32 -3.56
N LEU A 430 4.23 -12.56 -3.48
CA LEU A 430 3.50 -13.74 -3.96
C LEU A 430 2.24 -14.00 -3.14
N SER A 431 2.31 -13.92 -1.81
CA SER A 431 1.13 -13.99 -0.96
C SER A 431 0.14 -12.86 -1.27
N LEU A 432 0.60 -11.62 -1.47
CA LEU A 432 -0.25 -10.46 -1.80
C LEU A 432 -1.03 -10.70 -3.10
N TYR A 433 -0.36 -11.28 -4.11
CA TYR A 433 -0.97 -11.64 -5.38
C TYR A 433 -2.01 -12.76 -5.22
N VAL A 434 -1.64 -13.86 -4.57
CA VAL A 434 -2.52 -15.03 -4.38
C VAL A 434 -3.76 -14.67 -3.56
N ALA A 435 -3.62 -13.91 -2.48
CA ALA A 435 -4.74 -13.41 -1.67
C ALA A 435 -5.81 -12.68 -2.52
N ARG A 436 -5.36 -11.94 -3.55
CA ARG A 436 -6.20 -11.12 -4.43
C ARG A 436 -6.77 -11.88 -5.63
N MET A 437 -6.04 -12.88 -6.13
CA MET A 437 -6.24 -13.48 -7.45
C MET A 437 -6.54 -14.98 -7.43
N HIS A 438 -6.39 -15.69 -6.31
CA HIS A 438 -6.70 -17.13 -6.24
C HIS A 438 -8.07 -17.50 -6.83
N PRO A 439 -9.19 -16.74 -6.64
CA PRO A 439 -10.50 -17.16 -7.16
C PRO A 439 -10.56 -17.30 -8.69
N LEU A 440 -9.70 -16.58 -9.41
CA LEU A 440 -9.59 -16.66 -10.88
C LEU A 440 -8.77 -17.89 -11.30
N TRP A 441 -7.69 -18.18 -10.57
CA TRP A 441 -6.87 -19.38 -10.76
C TRP A 441 -7.60 -20.67 -10.38
N SER A 442 -8.51 -20.62 -9.40
CA SER A 442 -9.42 -21.72 -9.02
C SER A 442 -10.56 -21.96 -10.02
N SER A 443 -10.74 -21.11 -11.03
CA SER A 443 -11.88 -21.22 -11.94
C SER A 443 -11.73 -22.42 -12.88
N PRO A 444 -12.82 -23.12 -13.26
CA PRO A 444 -12.75 -24.36 -14.05
C PRO A 444 -12.16 -24.17 -15.46
N ASN A 445 -12.12 -22.93 -15.96
CA ASN A 445 -11.54 -22.60 -17.27
C ASN A 445 -10.02 -22.31 -17.19
N VAL A 446 -9.49 -22.03 -16.00
CA VAL A 446 -8.11 -21.62 -15.76
C VAL A 446 -7.32 -22.70 -15.03
N LEU A 447 -7.92 -23.40 -14.06
CA LEU A 447 -7.24 -24.42 -13.26
C LEU A 447 -6.66 -25.58 -14.09
N PRO A 448 -7.38 -26.20 -15.06
CA PRO A 448 -6.80 -27.26 -15.90
C PRO A 448 -5.69 -26.76 -16.82
N TRP A 449 -5.76 -25.50 -17.24
CA TRP A 449 -4.71 -24.84 -18.03
C TRP A 449 -3.46 -24.57 -17.18
N LEU A 450 -3.62 -24.17 -15.93
CA LEU A 450 -2.53 -24.06 -14.97
C LEU A 450 -1.89 -25.42 -14.67
N GLU A 451 -2.70 -26.46 -14.43
CA GLU A 451 -2.26 -27.85 -14.21
C GLU A 451 -1.38 -28.36 -15.35
N LYS A 452 -1.84 -28.21 -16.60
CA LYS A 452 -1.06 -28.52 -17.81
C LYS A 452 0.31 -27.85 -17.79
N ASN A 453 0.35 -26.54 -17.53
CA ASN A 453 1.60 -25.77 -17.57
C ASN A 453 2.53 -26.08 -16.39
N ILE A 454 2.02 -26.38 -15.19
CA ILE A 454 2.84 -26.87 -14.07
C ILE A 454 3.49 -28.21 -14.44
N ALA A 455 2.74 -29.15 -15.01
CA ALA A 455 3.28 -30.44 -15.46
C ALA A 455 4.34 -30.27 -16.56
N THR A 456 4.13 -29.35 -17.52
CA THR A 456 5.13 -29.01 -18.54
C THR A 456 6.42 -28.47 -17.90
N VAL A 457 6.32 -27.52 -16.97
CA VAL A 457 7.52 -26.94 -16.31
C VAL A 457 8.26 -27.97 -15.45
N LEU A 458 7.56 -28.88 -14.76
CA LEU A 458 8.19 -29.99 -14.05
C LEU A 458 9.05 -30.84 -15.02
N ASN A 459 8.51 -31.22 -16.16
CA ASN A 459 9.22 -32.01 -17.18
C ASN A 459 10.42 -31.29 -17.81
N LEU A 460 10.47 -29.95 -17.77
CA LEU A 460 11.59 -29.13 -18.25
C LEU A 460 12.71 -28.95 -17.22
N VAL A 461 12.37 -28.97 -15.93
CA VAL A 461 13.27 -28.57 -14.83
C VAL A 461 13.73 -29.75 -13.96
N GLU A 462 12.94 -30.81 -13.85
CA GLU A 462 13.32 -32.00 -13.10
C GLU A 462 14.28 -32.90 -13.90
N PRO A 463 15.28 -33.53 -13.23
CA PRO A 463 16.21 -34.43 -13.90
C PRO A 463 15.47 -35.69 -14.35
N LYS A 464 15.44 -35.92 -15.67
CA LYS A 464 14.90 -37.16 -16.24
C LYS A 464 15.68 -38.35 -15.68
N GLN A 465 14.97 -39.38 -15.22
CA GLN A 465 15.60 -40.58 -14.69
C GLN A 465 16.38 -41.30 -15.79
N LEU A 466 17.67 -41.56 -15.55
CA LEU A 466 18.61 -42.04 -16.54
C LEU A 466 18.31 -43.47 -17.00
N HIS A 467 17.71 -43.59 -18.17
CA HIS A 467 17.92 -44.75 -19.05
C HIS A 467 18.39 -44.26 -20.43
N LEU A 468 19.73 -44.18 -20.55
CA LEU A 468 20.52 -44.18 -21.78
C LEU A 468 20.17 -43.14 -22.86
N SER A 469 21.14 -42.26 -23.10
CA SER A 469 21.27 -41.25 -24.17
C SER A 469 20.82 -39.82 -23.85
N GLU A 470 21.63 -38.90 -24.37
CA GLU A 470 21.44 -37.45 -24.53
C GLU A 470 21.29 -36.58 -23.27
N SER A 471 22.41 -35.89 -22.96
CA SER A 471 22.48 -34.54 -22.38
C SER A 471 21.37 -34.15 -21.38
N ASN A 472 21.66 -34.28 -20.08
CA ASN A 472 20.80 -33.82 -18.99
C ASN A 472 20.84 -32.27 -18.86
N THR A 473 20.43 -31.55 -19.90
CA THR A 473 20.31 -30.09 -19.94
C THR A 473 19.07 -29.65 -19.17
N ILE A 474 19.26 -29.44 -17.87
CA ILE A 474 18.34 -28.66 -17.04
C ILE A 474 18.14 -27.29 -17.70
N ASP A 475 16.89 -26.82 -17.78
CA ASP A 475 16.54 -25.53 -18.38
C ASP A 475 17.45 -24.39 -17.85
N PRO A 476 18.19 -23.67 -18.71
CA PRO A 476 19.14 -22.64 -18.29
C PRO A 476 18.47 -21.53 -17.47
N ARG A 477 17.18 -21.25 -17.70
CA ARG A 477 16.37 -20.25 -16.97
C ARG A 477 16.37 -20.50 -15.47
N LEU A 478 16.41 -21.76 -15.03
CA LEU A 478 16.41 -22.11 -13.60
C LEU A 478 17.57 -21.43 -12.86
N SER A 479 18.78 -21.56 -13.41
CA SER A 479 20.00 -21.02 -12.82
C SER A 479 20.00 -19.49 -12.80
N GLU A 480 19.52 -18.88 -13.88
CA GLU A 480 19.42 -17.44 -14.01
C GLU A 480 18.37 -16.86 -13.06
N TYR A 481 17.18 -17.43 -13.01
CA TYR A 481 16.10 -16.92 -12.18
C TYR A 481 16.36 -17.15 -10.70
N SER A 482 17.03 -18.25 -10.31
CA SER A 482 17.54 -18.43 -8.94
C SER A 482 18.45 -17.27 -8.53
N LYS A 483 19.35 -16.84 -9.42
CA LYS A 483 20.21 -15.68 -9.21
C LYS A 483 19.39 -14.38 -9.15
N ARG A 484 18.50 -14.15 -10.11
CA ARG A 484 17.62 -12.95 -10.16
C ARG A 484 16.79 -12.80 -8.89
N ARG A 485 16.15 -13.88 -8.40
CA ARG A 485 15.38 -13.87 -7.13
C ARG A 485 16.24 -13.45 -5.93
N LYS A 486 17.43 -14.03 -5.80
CA LYS A 486 18.39 -13.70 -4.72
C LYS A 486 18.89 -12.25 -4.77
N THR A 487 19.03 -11.66 -5.96
CA THR A 487 19.60 -10.30 -6.12
C THR A 487 18.56 -9.17 -6.13
N LEU A 488 17.34 -9.41 -6.64
CA LEU A 488 16.39 -8.33 -6.95
C LEU A 488 15.38 -8.03 -5.84
N TYR A 489 15.13 -8.98 -4.92
CA TYR A 489 14.14 -8.82 -3.84
C TYR A 489 14.73 -8.86 -2.41
N PRO A 490 15.88 -8.24 -2.09
CA PRO A 490 16.49 -8.37 -0.76
C PRO A 490 15.64 -7.72 0.34
N VAL A 491 15.10 -6.52 0.10
CA VAL A 491 14.27 -5.74 1.02
C VAL A 491 13.30 -4.88 0.22
N PHE A 492 12.10 -4.64 0.75
CA PHE A 492 11.12 -3.75 0.13
C PHE A 492 11.59 -2.29 -0.03
N PRO A 493 11.47 -1.70 -1.24
CA PRO A 493 11.49 -0.25 -1.42
C PRO A 493 10.37 0.43 -0.62
N PRO A 494 10.56 1.68 -0.13
CA PRO A 494 9.56 2.37 0.69
C PRO A 494 8.17 2.48 0.04
N LYS A 495 8.09 2.63 -1.29
CA LYS A 495 6.80 2.68 -2.02
C LYS A 495 6.02 1.36 -2.00
N ILE A 496 6.71 0.23 -1.93
CA ILE A 496 6.06 -1.09 -1.76
C ILE A 496 5.62 -1.26 -0.30
N LEU A 497 6.42 -0.80 0.68
CA LEU A 497 5.98 -0.78 2.08
C LEU A 497 4.72 0.07 2.27
N ARG A 498 4.60 1.24 1.63
CA ARG A 498 3.36 2.04 1.63
C ARG A 498 2.17 1.27 1.06
N HIS A 499 2.38 0.58 -0.06
CA HIS A 499 1.34 -0.27 -0.64
C HIS A 499 0.87 -1.33 0.35
N LEU A 500 1.79 -2.05 0.99
CA LEU A 500 1.47 -3.11 1.95
C LEU A 500 0.76 -2.57 3.21
N ILE A 501 1.27 -1.46 3.78
CA ILE A 501 0.65 -0.78 4.93
C ILE A 501 -0.78 -0.36 4.62
N LEU A 502 -1.03 0.28 3.47
CA LEU A 502 -2.37 0.74 3.08
C LEU A 502 -3.28 -0.38 2.57
N SER A 503 -2.75 -1.55 2.23
CA SER A 503 -3.51 -2.67 1.67
C SER A 503 -4.11 -3.59 2.71
N GLU A 504 -3.50 -3.67 3.90
CA GLU A 504 -4.00 -4.40 5.08
C GLU A 504 -4.37 -5.88 4.80
N VAL A 505 -3.70 -6.50 3.82
CA VAL A 505 -3.94 -7.91 3.45
C VAL A 505 -3.28 -8.82 4.48
N SER A 506 -4.11 -9.50 5.29
CA SER A 506 -3.69 -10.40 6.38
C SER A 506 -2.65 -11.46 5.95
N GLU A 507 -2.79 -12.01 4.74
CA GLU A 507 -1.88 -13.03 4.20
C GLU A 507 -0.51 -12.47 3.74
N ALA A 508 -0.38 -11.14 3.63
CA ALA A 508 0.80 -10.44 3.13
C ALA A 508 1.13 -9.20 4.00
N PRO A 509 1.49 -9.40 5.27
CA PRO A 509 1.77 -8.30 6.19
C PRO A 509 3.01 -7.50 5.78
N PRO A 510 3.06 -6.19 6.09
CA PRO A 510 4.22 -5.35 5.78
C PRO A 510 5.46 -5.76 6.60
N ILE A 511 6.49 -6.24 5.90
CA ILE A 511 7.77 -6.62 6.52
C ILE A 511 8.61 -5.36 6.75
N LEU A 512 8.44 -4.74 7.92
CA LEU A 512 9.14 -3.51 8.28
C LEU A 512 10.61 -3.78 8.67
N PRO A 513 11.59 -3.09 8.05
CA PRO A 513 12.97 -3.16 8.49
C PRO A 513 13.15 -2.54 9.90
N ARG A 514 14.10 -3.07 10.68
CA ARG A 514 14.32 -2.76 12.12
C ARG A 514 14.55 -1.27 12.46
N ASN A 515 14.87 -0.43 11.49
CA ASN A 515 15.03 1.01 11.68
C ASN A 515 13.71 1.79 11.61
N LEU A 516 12.61 1.16 11.16
CA LEU A 516 11.28 1.76 11.07
C LEU A 516 10.33 1.27 12.17
N THR A 517 10.68 0.19 12.90
CA THR A 517 9.85 -0.38 13.97
C THR A 517 9.81 0.47 15.25
N SER A 518 10.68 1.48 15.38
CA SER A 518 10.74 2.38 16.54
C SER A 518 9.99 3.71 16.37
N SER A 519 9.49 4.00 15.17
CA SER A 519 8.81 5.26 14.85
C SER A 519 7.32 5.01 14.63
N PRO A 520 6.43 5.90 15.10
CA PRO A 520 5.00 5.77 14.80
C PRO A 520 4.78 5.91 13.29
N ILE A 521 4.22 4.88 12.67
CA ILE A 521 3.79 4.91 11.27
C ILE A 521 2.32 5.28 11.26
N TYR A 522 2.02 6.50 10.84
CA TYR A 522 0.65 6.92 10.58
C TYR A 522 0.23 6.52 9.17
N THR A 523 -1.03 6.14 9.01
CA THR A 523 -1.58 5.65 7.75
C THR A 523 -2.20 6.76 6.89
N PHE A 524 -2.43 7.96 7.45
CA PHE A 524 -2.79 9.15 6.67
C PHE A 524 -1.60 9.72 5.87
N ASP A 525 -0.36 9.48 6.32
CA ASP A 525 0.89 9.76 5.58
C ASP A 525 1.94 8.66 5.83
N PRO A 526 1.79 7.47 5.21
CA PRO A 526 2.65 6.33 5.49
C PRO A 526 4.04 6.51 4.88
N LEU A 527 5.07 6.37 5.72
CA LEU A 527 6.48 6.36 5.34
C LEU A 527 6.85 7.50 4.36
N PRO A 528 6.75 8.79 4.76
CA PRO A 528 6.96 9.93 3.87
C PRO A 528 8.36 9.89 3.20
N PRO A 529 8.52 10.38 1.96
CA PRO A 529 9.81 10.31 1.25
C PRO A 529 10.96 11.00 2.00
N ARG A 530 12.19 10.50 1.90
CA ARG A 530 13.36 11.19 2.49
C ARG A 530 13.61 12.58 1.88
N SER A 531 13.18 12.77 0.64
CA SER A 531 13.18 14.05 -0.09
C SER A 531 11.88 14.84 0.08
N SER A 532 11.21 14.68 1.23
CA SER A 532 9.97 15.38 1.58
C SER A 532 10.13 16.91 1.53
N ILE A 533 9.17 17.57 0.88
CA ILE A 533 8.95 19.01 0.97
C ILE A 533 7.75 19.19 1.90
N ASN A 534 8.05 19.37 3.18
CA ASN A 534 7.06 19.53 4.24
C ASN A 534 6.77 21.02 4.49
N ILE A 535 5.49 21.37 4.70
CA ILE A 535 5.07 22.69 5.19
C ILE A 535 4.99 22.68 6.71
N TYR A 536 4.77 21.50 7.30
CA TYR A 536 4.74 21.24 8.73
C TYR A 536 5.87 20.28 9.08
N ASP A 537 6.75 20.63 10.02
CA ASP A 537 7.61 19.62 10.67
C ASP A 537 6.81 18.94 11.80
N PRO A 538 6.40 17.67 11.65
CA PRO A 538 5.63 16.99 12.68
C PRO A 538 6.47 16.65 13.92
N GLU A 539 7.80 16.63 13.83
CA GLU A 539 8.70 16.38 14.96
C GLU A 539 9.06 17.68 15.70
N GLU A 540 9.09 18.82 15.01
CA GLU A 540 9.16 20.13 15.67
C GLU A 540 7.87 20.43 16.43
N GLU A 541 6.70 20.22 15.83
CA GLU A 541 5.43 20.49 16.52
C GLU A 541 5.24 19.57 17.74
N ARG A 542 5.58 18.27 17.62
CA ARG A 542 5.60 17.34 18.77
C ARG A 542 6.60 17.77 19.86
N ARG A 543 7.78 18.30 19.50
CA ARG A 543 8.69 18.89 20.50
C ARG A 543 8.06 20.09 21.21
N ARG A 544 7.43 21.01 20.48
CA ARG A 544 6.72 22.17 21.07
C ARG A 544 5.59 21.74 22.01
N VAL A 545 4.83 20.69 21.67
CA VAL A 545 3.80 20.12 22.56
C VAL A 545 4.42 19.59 23.85
N ARG A 546 5.48 18.78 23.76
CA ARG A 546 6.17 18.23 24.93
C ARG A 546 6.78 19.32 25.80
N GLU A 547 7.38 20.35 25.19
CA GLU A 547 7.91 21.52 25.88
C GLU A 547 6.79 22.33 26.56
N THR A 548 5.65 22.49 25.91
CA THR A 548 4.47 23.17 26.49
C THR A 548 3.86 22.38 27.66
N MET A 549 3.75 21.05 27.52
CA MET A 549 3.25 20.18 28.60
C MET A 549 4.24 20.11 29.78
N ALA A 550 5.55 20.08 29.51
CA ALA A 550 6.57 20.16 30.55
C ALA A 550 6.55 21.52 31.27
N GLY A 551 6.37 22.62 30.54
CA GLY A 551 6.22 23.97 31.09
C GLY A 551 4.92 24.19 31.87
N SER A 552 3.85 23.46 31.55
CA SER A 552 2.56 23.49 32.26
C SER A 552 2.59 22.74 33.62
N GLY A 553 3.73 22.13 33.96
CA GLY A 553 3.94 21.39 35.20
C GLY A 553 3.45 19.94 35.08
N PHE A 554 4.40 19.00 35.26
CA PHE A 554 4.20 17.54 35.24
C PHE A 554 2.93 17.07 35.99
N LEU A 555 2.63 17.70 37.14
CA LEU A 555 1.47 17.35 37.96
C LEU A 555 0.12 17.70 37.31
N ASN A 556 0.00 18.74 36.49
CA ASN A 556 -1.26 19.10 35.85
C ASN A 556 -1.66 18.09 34.76
N GLY A 557 -0.68 17.63 33.97
CA GLY A 557 -0.91 16.55 33.01
C GLY A 557 -1.34 15.27 33.70
N LEU A 558 -0.67 14.91 34.81
CA LEU A 558 -0.96 13.73 35.62
C LEU A 558 -2.35 13.82 36.27
N LEU A 559 -2.72 14.96 36.87
CA LEU A 559 -4.05 15.16 37.47
C LEU A 559 -5.17 15.13 36.42
N SER A 560 -4.94 15.69 35.23
CA SER A 560 -5.94 15.69 34.15
C SER A 560 -6.29 14.29 33.61
N SER A 561 -5.40 13.29 33.76
CA SER A 561 -5.67 11.92 33.34
C SER A 561 -6.39 11.06 34.40
N PHE A 562 -6.40 11.49 35.67
CA PHE A 562 -7.06 10.78 36.78
C PHE A 562 -8.38 11.41 37.24
N LEU A 563 -8.75 12.58 36.74
CA LEU A 563 -10.02 13.24 37.06
C LEU A 563 -11.16 12.78 36.12
N PRO A 564 -12.29 12.27 36.66
CA PRO A 564 -13.48 11.99 35.85
C PRO A 564 -13.99 13.25 35.14
N SER A 565 -14.44 13.08 33.89
CA SER A 565 -14.84 14.17 32.97
C SER A 565 -15.92 15.12 33.49
N SER A 566 -16.68 14.73 34.52
CA SER A 566 -17.65 15.58 35.22
C SER A 566 -17.02 16.77 35.96
N SER A 567 -15.78 16.66 36.42
CA SER A 567 -15.11 17.72 37.19
C SER A 567 -14.55 18.85 36.31
N ILE A 568 -14.09 18.54 35.10
CA ILE A 568 -13.58 19.52 34.12
C ILE A 568 -14.71 20.47 33.65
N ASN A 569 -15.94 19.96 33.54
CA ASN A 569 -17.10 20.76 33.14
C ASN A 569 -17.51 21.80 34.21
N ALA A 570 -17.20 21.56 35.49
CA ALA A 570 -17.45 22.54 36.55
C ALA A 570 -16.49 23.73 36.50
N GLU A 571 -15.24 23.52 36.04
CA GLU A 571 -14.24 24.58 35.89
C GLU A 571 -14.56 25.50 34.68
N LEU A 572 -15.11 24.93 33.61
CA LEU A 572 -15.59 25.70 32.44
C LEU A 572 -16.85 26.52 32.73
N ALA A 573 -17.74 26.06 33.62
CA ALA A 573 -18.96 26.77 33.98
C ALA A 573 -18.74 28.07 34.78
N LEU A 574 -17.54 28.28 35.35
CA LEU A 574 -17.19 29.45 36.16
C LEU A 574 -16.39 30.53 35.39
N ARG A 575 -16.04 30.31 34.12
CA ARG A 575 -15.32 31.29 33.28
C ARG A 575 -16.24 31.98 32.27
N GLY A 576 -16.76 33.15 32.66
CA GLY A 576 -17.42 34.08 31.75
C GLY A 576 -16.47 34.75 30.74
N PRO A 577 -16.99 35.49 29.72
CA PRO A 577 -16.24 35.83 28.50
C PRO A 577 -15.13 36.89 28.63
N SER A 578 -14.87 37.42 29.83
CA SER A 578 -13.87 38.45 30.08
C SER A 578 -13.02 38.06 31.29
N GLY A 579 -11.75 37.75 31.05
CA GLY A 579 -10.84 37.13 32.04
C GLY A 579 -10.36 38.05 33.16
N THR A 580 -11.25 38.44 34.06
CA THR A 580 -10.92 39.13 35.33
C THR A 580 -11.69 38.47 36.49
N PRO A 581 -11.05 38.10 37.61
CA PRO A 581 -11.73 37.49 38.74
C PRO A 581 -12.52 38.54 39.52
N THR A 582 -13.86 38.41 39.55
CA THR A 582 -14.70 39.16 40.49
C THR A 582 -14.61 38.52 41.87
N VAL A 583 -13.90 39.17 42.79
CA VAL A 583 -13.88 38.78 44.20
C VAL A 583 -15.22 39.15 44.82
N ASN A 584 -16.02 38.14 45.18
CA ASN A 584 -17.10 38.28 46.16
C ASN A 584 -16.74 37.43 47.38
N GLU A 585 -16.39 38.08 48.48
CA GLU A 585 -16.20 37.45 49.78
C GLU A 585 -17.56 36.97 50.33
N THR A 586 -17.86 35.67 50.26
CA THR A 586 -18.75 34.91 51.20
C THR A 586 -18.94 33.45 50.73
N ALA A 587 -17.86 32.66 50.68
CA ALA A 587 -17.96 31.20 50.54
C ALA A 587 -16.72 30.49 51.12
N SER A 588 -16.60 30.45 52.45
CA SER A 588 -15.53 29.68 53.13
C SER A 588 -15.85 28.18 53.13
N GLY A 589 -15.82 27.58 51.94
CA GLY A 589 -15.97 26.14 51.67
C GLY A 589 -14.78 25.65 50.86
N SER A 590 -13.59 25.69 51.47
CA SER A 590 -12.32 25.75 50.74
C SER A 590 -12.00 24.50 49.91
N ILE A 591 -11.55 24.75 48.67
CA ILE A 591 -10.85 23.83 47.75
C ILE A 591 -9.75 23.03 48.47
N GLY A 592 -9.12 23.61 49.50
CA GLY A 592 -8.13 22.94 50.33
C GLY A 592 -8.64 21.66 51.04
N GLY A 593 -9.95 21.54 51.31
CA GLY A 593 -10.54 20.33 51.88
C GLY A 593 -10.55 19.14 50.89
N ILE A 594 -10.85 19.42 49.62
CA ILE A 594 -10.89 18.41 48.55
C ILE A 594 -9.46 17.95 48.22
N VAL A 595 -8.52 18.88 48.10
CA VAL A 595 -7.09 18.58 47.87
C VAL A 595 -6.50 17.77 49.04
N ARG A 596 -6.87 18.09 50.28
CA ARG A 596 -6.42 17.36 51.48
C ARG A 596 -6.98 15.93 51.52
N SER A 597 -8.27 15.76 51.25
CA SER A 597 -8.91 14.43 51.20
C SER A 597 -8.32 13.54 50.10
N ALA A 598 -8.03 14.10 48.91
CA ALA A 598 -7.36 13.39 47.83
C ALA A 598 -5.90 13.01 48.17
N ALA A 599 -5.16 13.90 48.84
CA ALA A 599 -3.81 13.61 49.32
C ALA A 599 -3.79 12.53 50.41
N GLU A 600 -4.78 12.50 51.30
CA GLU A 600 -4.93 11.48 52.33
C GLU A 600 -5.30 10.10 51.73
N THR A 601 -6.19 10.05 50.73
CA THR A 601 -6.49 8.80 50.00
C THR A 601 -5.29 8.29 49.19
N PHE A 602 -4.56 9.18 48.53
CA PHE A 602 -3.31 8.83 47.83
C PHE A 602 -2.22 8.33 48.80
N SER A 603 -2.08 8.95 49.97
CA SER A 603 -1.14 8.50 51.01
C SER A 603 -1.52 7.14 51.59
N ALA A 604 -2.81 6.83 51.69
CA ALA A 604 -3.30 5.52 52.14
C ALA A 604 -3.03 4.43 51.10
N THR A 605 -3.36 4.65 49.82
CA THR A 605 -3.09 3.67 48.75
C THR A 605 -1.59 3.50 48.48
N LEU A 606 -0.78 4.56 48.57
CA LEU A 606 0.68 4.44 48.44
C LEU A 606 1.28 3.58 49.58
N ARG A 607 0.81 3.75 50.83
CA ARG A 607 1.20 2.86 51.94
C ARG A 607 0.78 1.41 51.69
N GLN A 608 -0.43 1.19 51.20
CA GLN A 608 -0.95 -0.15 50.90
C GLN A 608 -0.17 -0.86 49.77
N VAL A 609 0.32 -0.10 48.77
CA VAL A 609 1.21 -0.60 47.72
C VAL A 609 2.64 -0.84 48.23
N LEU A 610 3.13 -0.02 49.16
CA LEU A 610 4.45 -0.21 49.78
C LEU A 610 4.47 -1.41 50.76
N ASP A 611 3.40 -1.64 51.53
CA ASP A 611 3.22 -2.85 52.35
C ASP A 611 3.10 -4.13 51.50
N MET A 612 2.64 -4.03 50.24
CA MET A 612 2.65 -5.14 49.28
C MET A 612 4.05 -5.44 48.71
N ILE A 613 5.06 -4.60 48.95
CA ILE A 613 6.44 -4.78 48.49
C ILE A 613 7.31 -5.15 49.71
N ASP A 614 7.16 -6.38 50.20
CA ASP A 614 8.01 -6.89 51.29
C ASP A 614 9.44 -7.13 50.78
N ILE A 615 10.36 -6.24 51.17
CA ILE A 615 11.79 -6.33 50.84
C ILE A 615 12.47 -7.36 51.75
N ARG A 616 12.08 -8.62 51.60
CA ARG A 616 12.66 -9.78 52.30
C ARG A 616 12.80 -11.02 51.40
N THR A 617 13.38 -10.88 50.21
CA THR A 617 13.82 -12.04 49.41
C THR A 617 15.01 -11.79 48.46
N VAL A 618 15.79 -10.71 48.64
CA VAL A 618 17.09 -10.54 47.96
C VAL A 618 18.15 -9.99 48.91
N GLY A 619 18.66 -10.86 49.79
CA GLY A 619 19.90 -10.62 50.54
C GLY A 619 21.05 -11.33 49.85
N LEU A 620 21.87 -10.59 49.11
CA LEU A 620 23.18 -11.05 48.66
C LEU A 620 24.21 -10.63 49.70
N GLU A 621 24.74 -11.59 50.47
CA GLU A 621 25.95 -11.38 51.28
C GLU A 621 27.11 -12.16 50.67
N TYR A 622 28.14 -11.42 50.26
CA TYR A 622 29.47 -11.90 49.91
C TYR A 622 30.43 -11.21 50.88
N GLU A 623 31.13 -11.97 51.73
CA GLU A 623 32.57 -11.76 52.00
C GLU A 623 33.18 -12.92 52.83
N ASP A 624 34.03 -13.70 52.16
CA ASP A 624 35.38 -14.08 52.55
C ASP A 624 35.77 -14.67 53.94
N ASN A 625 36.42 -15.85 53.85
CA ASN A 625 37.37 -16.48 54.79
C ASN A 625 36.79 -17.02 56.12
N ASN A 626 37.20 -18.19 56.66
CA ASN A 626 38.47 -18.91 56.49
C ASN A 626 38.38 -20.41 56.95
N HIS A 627 39.27 -21.26 56.39
CA HIS A 627 39.81 -22.52 56.97
C HIS A 627 38.99 -23.85 57.09
N ASN A 628 39.54 -24.87 56.39
CA ASN A 628 39.83 -26.26 56.83
C ASN A 628 38.73 -27.34 57.04
N ASN A 629 38.75 -28.34 56.13
CA ASN A 629 39.13 -29.76 56.34
C ASN A 629 38.19 -30.86 55.75
N SER A 630 38.84 -31.98 55.43
CA SER A 630 38.35 -33.34 55.08
C SER A 630 37.44 -33.52 53.86
N SER A 631 38.03 -34.13 52.82
CA SER A 631 37.70 -35.47 52.26
C SER A 631 36.41 -36.17 52.73
N ASP A 632 35.70 -36.97 51.91
CA ASP A 632 36.19 -37.98 50.96
C ASP A 632 35.19 -38.35 49.84
N GLU A 633 35.72 -39.02 48.81
CA GLU A 633 35.12 -40.02 47.91
C GLU A 633 33.93 -39.72 46.97
N ALA A 634 33.90 -40.50 45.88
CA ALA A 634 32.99 -40.45 44.72
C ALA A 634 31.99 -41.65 44.77
N PRO A 635 31.23 -42.06 43.72
CA PRO A 635 31.40 -41.91 42.26
C PRO A 635 30.47 -40.89 41.57
#